data_AF-A0A8S8YC15-F1
#
_entry.id   AF-A0A8S8YC15-F1
#
_cell.length_a   1.000
_cell.length_b   1.000
_cell.length_c   1.000
_cell.angle_alpha   90.00
_cell.angle_beta   90.00
_cell.angle_gamma   90.00
#
_symmetry.space_group_name_H-M   'P 1'
#
loop_
_entity.id
_entity.type
_entity.pdbx_description
1 polymer ?
#
loop_
_entity_poly.entity_id
_entity_poly.type
_entity_poly.pdbx_seq_one_letter_code
_entity_poly.pdbx_strand_id
1 'polypeptide(L)'
;MAQTGIYLTWVTAAILCSVALMPLLRPRFVRHSWSAYVDMFRRYWFHMLIVFSVYLWKDPLDQIDRALMASTRIEITPYIYAIEGDVTLWVQTGFKSELLTEVLTHFYVMGYMTAIFSAFIYPIYADDRYMADRIALTMFYVYILALPFYLFLNVRVTGDVIPGMETLAYDLTPEIRNWFVQIDPFTNGMPSLHIGMPFAIWLAFVKWDEDGRWHRFSMALLAFIFLTAFSIVYLGIHWISDVLGGLIIAHFAVLLADKTREGVWGVFDERLIGRRFALLIDNPRLALRKIRKIIQRTVEPYRQASRKQTSVAIVTVLFLTTTILVYDATHQSFPLEGVEVPSEATGEGEWMIAINETANEDTAIIAWNLSTSTSFKVGGAPWPSPPSIEISGERMAIYDGSRYDWFEIDPSSGVISPQARSDLSYSIHDLGIGTTLDGVSYVALLNSNGIEVRNPYGGGLIFIDDTQNVTALTVSGDSIIWATDRGDGPELSIFSVSTETRQSYFVNASSDEETEEGLREAGIDLDPRNGSITEISADGASIAVTVDVGAMRRIVLIDRIMGSSEIISWPAWDAWSPHLTAEKLVYLQITAYAPSEDEELDKYNDVYLFDRSTPNLPPVPLTSGSASVHQDPRVVSIGAAWLVTTGDDDPVLEIYDMEDPFEPYSRILLQAAVVILVPLLMVWTVQTATEGRNNQASESANI
;
A
#
# COMPACT_ATOMS: atom_id res chain seq x y z
N MET A 1 -12.39 -21.12 6.26
CA MET A 1 -13.37 -21.69 5.29
C MET A 1 -14.72 -20.95 5.20
N ALA A 2 -15.08 -20.04 6.11
CA ALA A 2 -16.33 -19.26 6.04
C ALA A 2 -16.23 -17.96 5.20
N GLN A 3 -15.02 -17.42 5.00
CA GLN A 3 -14.75 -16.10 4.40
C GLN A 3 -15.12 -15.96 2.90
N THR A 4 -15.22 -17.07 2.15
CA THR A 4 -15.65 -17.06 0.74
C THR A 4 -17.17 -17.15 0.56
N GLY A 5 -17.95 -17.29 1.65
CA GLY A 5 -19.39 -17.54 1.61
C GLY A 5 -20.22 -16.35 1.09
N ILE A 6 -20.00 -15.15 1.62
CA ILE A 6 -20.79 -13.94 1.31
C ILE A 6 -20.55 -13.46 -0.12
N TYR A 7 -19.29 -13.38 -0.54
CA TYR A 7 -18.95 -13.02 -1.92
C TYR A 7 -19.59 -13.98 -2.93
N LEU A 8 -19.45 -15.30 -2.70
CA LEU A 8 -20.04 -16.30 -3.58
C LEU A 8 -21.57 -16.19 -3.59
N THR A 9 -22.20 -15.86 -2.46
CA THR A 9 -23.65 -15.64 -2.41
C THR A 9 -24.06 -14.40 -3.19
N TRP A 10 -23.36 -13.26 -3.07
CA TRP A 10 -23.67 -12.07 -3.86
C TRP A 10 -23.46 -12.26 -5.36
N VAL A 11 -22.35 -12.89 -5.77
CA VAL A 11 -22.09 -13.20 -7.19
C VAL A 11 -23.16 -14.15 -7.73
N THR A 12 -23.47 -15.22 -6.99
CA THR A 12 -24.50 -16.18 -7.40
C THR A 12 -25.87 -15.51 -7.46
N ALA A 13 -26.22 -14.70 -6.46
CA ALA A 13 -27.47 -13.95 -6.43
C ALA A 13 -27.56 -12.94 -7.58
N ALA A 14 -26.46 -12.26 -7.92
CA ALA A 14 -26.42 -11.32 -9.03
C ALA A 14 -26.62 -12.00 -10.40
N ILE A 15 -25.98 -13.17 -10.60
CA ILE A 15 -26.18 -13.99 -11.81
C ILE A 15 -27.63 -14.47 -11.89
N LEU A 16 -28.18 -15.00 -10.79
CA LEU A 16 -29.56 -15.47 -10.73
C LEU A 16 -30.55 -14.32 -10.98
N CYS A 17 -30.33 -13.14 -10.39
CA CYS A 17 -31.14 -11.95 -10.62
C CYS A 17 -31.06 -11.50 -12.08
N SER A 18 -29.87 -11.49 -12.69
CA SER A 18 -29.70 -11.15 -14.10
C SER A 18 -30.47 -12.10 -15.03
N VAL A 19 -30.43 -13.42 -14.76
CA VAL A 19 -31.19 -14.41 -15.51
C VAL A 19 -32.70 -14.24 -15.28
N ALA A 20 -33.13 -13.98 -14.04
CA ALA A 20 -34.52 -13.78 -13.67
C ALA A 20 -35.14 -12.50 -14.28
N LEU A 21 -34.35 -11.43 -14.42
CA LEU A 21 -34.78 -10.16 -15.03
C LEU A 21 -34.77 -10.20 -16.56
N MET A 22 -34.06 -11.15 -17.17
CA MET A 22 -33.91 -11.26 -18.61
C MET A 22 -35.25 -11.29 -19.38
N PRO A 23 -36.30 -12.03 -18.96
CA PRO A 23 -37.59 -12.03 -19.65
C PRO A 23 -38.29 -10.66 -19.70
N LEU A 24 -38.03 -9.80 -18.70
CA LEU A 24 -38.66 -8.49 -18.56
C LEU A 24 -37.93 -7.40 -19.38
N LEU A 25 -36.60 -7.45 -19.36
CA LEU A 25 -35.73 -6.38 -19.84
C LEU A 25 -35.22 -6.57 -21.28
N ARG A 26 -35.22 -7.81 -21.80
CA ARG A 26 -34.75 -8.10 -23.16
C ARG A 26 -35.72 -7.60 -24.27
N PRO A 27 -35.26 -7.51 -25.53
CA PRO A 27 -36.11 -7.24 -26.67
C PRO A 27 -37.20 -8.32 -26.83
N ARG A 28 -38.44 -7.89 -27.10
CA ARG A 28 -39.65 -8.74 -27.13
C ARG A 28 -39.61 -9.91 -28.12
N PHE A 29 -38.73 -9.86 -29.12
CA PHE A 29 -38.65 -10.85 -30.20
C PHE A 29 -37.70 -12.03 -29.90
N VAL A 30 -36.87 -11.95 -28.85
CA VAL A 30 -35.96 -13.04 -28.47
C VAL A 30 -36.75 -14.12 -27.72
N ARG A 31 -36.70 -15.37 -28.18
CA ARG A 31 -37.30 -16.52 -27.47
C ARG A 31 -36.22 -17.22 -26.64
N HIS A 32 -36.56 -17.64 -25.42
CA HIS A 32 -35.61 -18.40 -24.60
C HIS A 32 -35.39 -19.78 -25.19
N SER A 33 -34.13 -20.12 -25.44
CA SER A 33 -33.72 -21.48 -25.75
C SER A 33 -32.40 -21.81 -25.10
N TRP A 34 -32.20 -23.08 -24.75
CA TRP A 34 -30.91 -23.58 -24.28
C TRP A 34 -29.81 -23.40 -25.34
N SER A 35 -30.18 -23.54 -26.62
CA SER A 35 -29.26 -23.32 -27.74
C SER A 35 -28.71 -21.90 -27.81
N ALA A 36 -29.47 -20.87 -27.39
CA ALA A 36 -29.00 -19.49 -27.38
C ALA A 36 -27.86 -19.27 -26.37
N TYR A 37 -27.90 -19.94 -25.22
CA TYR A 37 -26.81 -19.89 -24.23
C TYR A 37 -25.53 -20.52 -24.78
N VAL A 38 -25.63 -21.68 -25.43
CA VAL A 38 -24.47 -22.33 -26.06
C VAL A 38 -23.90 -21.47 -27.19
N ASP A 39 -24.77 -20.88 -28.01
CA ASP A 39 -24.36 -20.01 -29.11
C ASP A 39 -23.68 -18.73 -28.62
N MET A 40 -24.13 -18.16 -27.50
CA MET A 40 -23.49 -17.02 -26.85
C MET A 40 -22.01 -17.32 -26.55
N PHE A 41 -21.72 -18.44 -25.86
CA PHE A 41 -20.34 -18.82 -25.53
C PHE A 41 -19.49 -19.08 -26.78
N ARG A 42 -20.06 -19.72 -27.80
CA ARG A 42 -19.33 -20.07 -29.02
C ARG A 42 -19.01 -18.87 -29.92
N ARG A 43 -19.91 -17.88 -30.00
CA ARG A 43 -19.83 -16.77 -30.97
C ARG A 43 -19.18 -15.49 -30.41
N TYR A 44 -19.10 -15.37 -29.08
CA TYR A 44 -18.67 -14.15 -28.39
C TYR A 44 -17.55 -14.42 -27.36
N TRP A 45 -16.74 -15.47 -27.54
CA TRP A 45 -15.68 -15.84 -26.60
C TRP A 45 -14.60 -14.75 -26.46
N PHE A 46 -14.29 -14.02 -27.53
CA PHE A 46 -13.34 -12.91 -27.54
C PHE A 46 -13.93 -11.65 -26.89
N HIS A 47 -15.24 -11.40 -27.05
CA HIS A 47 -15.94 -10.36 -26.29
C HIS A 47 -15.82 -10.61 -24.78
N MET A 48 -16.11 -11.86 -24.38
CA MET A 48 -15.95 -12.30 -23.00
C MET A 48 -14.49 -12.14 -22.56
N LEU A 49 -13.53 -12.54 -23.38
CA LEU A 49 -12.10 -12.38 -23.06
C LEU A 49 -11.71 -10.91 -22.83
N ILE A 50 -12.16 -9.97 -23.66
CA ILE A 50 -11.88 -8.53 -23.45
C ILE A 50 -12.49 -8.05 -22.13
N VAL A 51 -13.78 -8.31 -21.90
CA VAL A 51 -14.48 -7.80 -20.71
C VAL A 51 -13.92 -8.45 -19.44
N PHE A 52 -13.72 -9.76 -19.45
CA PHE A 52 -13.18 -10.48 -18.30
C PHE A 52 -11.67 -10.30 -18.11
N SER A 53 -10.94 -9.78 -19.11
CA SER A 53 -9.51 -9.47 -18.93
C SER A 53 -9.28 -8.49 -17.80
N VAL A 54 -10.23 -7.58 -17.52
CA VAL A 54 -10.17 -6.63 -16.40
C VAL A 54 -9.93 -7.35 -15.06
N TYR A 55 -10.57 -8.51 -14.84
CA TYR A 55 -10.35 -9.30 -13.62
C TYR A 55 -8.96 -9.93 -13.57
N LEU A 56 -8.32 -10.21 -14.71
CA LEU A 56 -6.94 -10.73 -14.76
C LEU A 56 -5.92 -9.64 -14.42
N TRP A 57 -6.23 -8.38 -14.71
CA TRP A 57 -5.35 -7.24 -14.45
C TRP A 57 -5.56 -6.63 -13.07
N LYS A 58 -6.67 -6.93 -12.39
CA LYS A 58 -6.98 -6.35 -11.07
C LYS A 58 -5.85 -6.59 -10.06
N ASP A 59 -5.52 -7.84 -9.75
CA ASP A 59 -4.56 -8.13 -8.68
C ASP A 59 -3.17 -7.53 -8.94
N PRO A 60 -2.59 -7.63 -10.16
CA PRO A 60 -1.32 -6.94 -10.45
C PRO A 60 -1.41 -5.41 -10.33
N LEU A 61 -2.54 -4.82 -10.73
CA LEU A 61 -2.71 -3.36 -10.65
C LEU A 61 -2.89 -2.88 -9.20
N ASP A 62 -3.61 -3.64 -8.37
CA ASP A 62 -3.76 -3.34 -6.94
C ASP A 62 -2.43 -3.45 -6.19
N GLN A 63 -1.55 -4.38 -6.60
CA GLN A 63 -0.18 -4.46 -6.06
C GLN A 63 0.65 -3.24 -6.45
N ILE A 64 0.57 -2.80 -7.71
CA ILE A 64 1.25 -1.58 -8.18
C ILE A 64 0.72 -0.34 -7.45
N ASP A 65 -0.59 -0.25 -7.25
CA ASP A 65 -1.26 0.83 -6.52
C ASP A 65 -0.75 0.93 -5.07
N ARG A 66 -0.76 -0.19 -4.32
CA ARG A 66 -0.25 -0.23 -2.94
C ARG A 66 1.20 0.20 -2.84
N ALA A 67 2.06 -0.31 -3.71
CA ALA A 67 3.48 0.06 -3.72
C ALA A 67 3.69 1.54 -4.11
N LEU A 68 2.85 2.09 -5.00
CA LEU A 68 2.87 3.53 -5.33
C LEU A 68 2.38 4.38 -4.17
N MET A 69 1.38 3.92 -3.41
CA MET A 69 0.87 4.64 -2.24
C MET A 69 1.90 4.74 -1.13
N ALA A 70 2.63 3.65 -0.83
CA ALA A 70 3.71 3.65 0.15
C ALA A 70 4.82 4.66 -0.19
N SER A 71 5.06 4.88 -1.49
CA SER A 71 6.23 5.62 -1.97
C SER A 71 5.97 7.06 -2.41
N THR A 72 4.85 7.35 -3.05
CA THR A 72 4.64 8.64 -3.73
C THR A 72 4.09 9.73 -2.81
N ARG A 73 3.50 9.40 -1.66
CA ARG A 73 2.94 10.36 -0.69
C ARG A 73 1.94 11.39 -1.29
N ILE A 74 1.41 11.16 -2.50
CA ILE A 74 0.48 12.09 -3.16
C ILE A 74 -0.96 11.76 -2.76
N GLU A 75 -1.41 12.39 -1.68
CA GLU A 75 -2.82 12.33 -1.27
C GLU A 75 -3.58 13.58 -1.75
N ILE A 76 -4.67 13.38 -2.52
CA ILE A 76 -5.46 14.48 -3.09
C ILE A 76 -6.74 14.75 -2.31
N THR A 77 -7.11 13.84 -1.41
CA THR A 77 -8.26 13.96 -0.51
C THR A 77 -8.41 15.33 0.14
N PRO A 78 -7.34 15.99 0.68
CA PRO A 78 -7.49 17.30 1.31
C PRO A 78 -7.99 18.40 0.36
N TYR A 79 -7.64 18.32 -0.93
CA TYR A 79 -8.09 19.27 -1.94
C TYR A 79 -9.56 19.06 -2.32
N ILE A 80 -10.00 17.81 -2.38
CA ILE A 80 -11.42 17.48 -2.61
C ILE A 80 -12.25 17.92 -1.41
N TYR A 81 -11.78 17.62 -0.19
CA TYR A 81 -12.41 18.08 1.04
C TYR A 81 -12.50 19.62 1.10
N ALA A 82 -11.47 20.35 0.68
CA ALA A 82 -11.51 21.81 0.63
C ALA A 82 -12.58 22.37 -0.35
N ILE A 83 -12.98 21.59 -1.36
CA ILE A 83 -13.99 21.98 -2.35
C ILE A 83 -15.40 21.58 -1.89
N GLU A 84 -15.57 20.35 -1.40
CA GLU A 84 -16.88 19.76 -1.07
C GLU A 84 -17.29 19.94 0.38
N GLY A 85 -16.32 20.01 1.30
CA GLY A 85 -16.56 20.01 2.75
C GLY A 85 -17.38 18.79 3.19
N ASP A 86 -18.30 19.02 4.13
CA ASP A 86 -19.10 17.97 4.77
C ASP A 86 -20.44 17.70 4.06
N VAL A 87 -20.58 18.07 2.78
CA VAL A 87 -21.87 17.94 2.06
C VAL A 87 -22.37 16.49 2.03
N THR A 88 -21.46 15.52 1.88
CA THR A 88 -21.79 14.09 1.91
C THR A 88 -22.29 13.66 3.29
N LEU A 89 -21.68 14.15 4.38
CA LEU A 89 -22.15 13.92 5.75
C LEU A 89 -23.59 14.39 5.95
N TRP A 90 -23.97 15.56 5.39
CA TRP A 90 -25.34 16.06 5.52
C TRP A 90 -26.37 15.11 4.87
N VAL A 91 -26.00 14.49 3.75
CA VAL A 91 -26.84 13.46 3.10
C VAL A 91 -26.94 12.22 3.99
N GLN A 92 -25.83 11.75 4.54
CA GLN A 92 -25.85 10.59 5.42
C GLN A 92 -26.70 10.84 6.68
N THR A 93 -26.42 11.91 7.43
CA THR A 93 -27.15 12.24 8.66
C THR A 93 -28.64 12.50 8.40
N GLY A 94 -28.99 13.13 7.26
CA GLY A 94 -30.38 13.46 6.93
C GLY A 94 -31.27 12.25 6.62
N PHE A 95 -30.68 11.15 6.16
CA PHE A 95 -31.42 9.95 5.74
C PHE A 95 -31.10 8.69 6.56
N LYS A 96 -30.20 8.78 7.56
CA LYS A 96 -29.67 7.63 8.32
C LYS A 96 -30.80 6.76 8.90
N SER A 97 -30.80 5.49 8.53
CA SER A 97 -31.75 4.48 9.03
C SER A 97 -31.17 3.08 8.85
N GLU A 98 -31.28 2.23 9.87
CA GLU A 98 -30.76 0.85 9.87
C GLU A 98 -31.27 0.04 8.66
N LEU A 99 -32.59 0.06 8.43
CA LEU A 99 -33.21 -0.65 7.31
C LEU A 99 -32.73 -0.11 5.96
N LEU A 100 -32.55 1.21 5.85
CA LEU A 100 -32.07 1.82 4.62
C LEU A 100 -30.62 1.41 4.36
N THR A 101 -29.78 1.44 5.39
CA THR A 101 -28.38 1.01 5.32
C THR A 101 -28.25 -0.44 4.89
N GLU A 102 -29.01 -1.35 5.49
CA GLU A 102 -28.98 -2.78 5.11
C GLU A 102 -29.39 -2.98 3.64
N VAL A 103 -30.50 -2.38 3.23
CA VAL A 103 -31.01 -2.50 1.85
C VAL A 103 -30.05 -1.89 0.84
N LEU A 104 -29.50 -0.70 1.13
CA LEU A 104 -28.62 -0.01 0.19
C LEU A 104 -27.25 -0.67 0.09
N THR A 105 -26.72 -1.27 1.17
CA THR A 105 -25.46 -2.03 1.13
C THR A 105 -25.58 -3.25 0.21
N HIS A 106 -26.65 -4.03 0.36
CA HIS A 106 -26.92 -5.17 -0.51
C HIS A 106 -27.22 -4.74 -1.96
N PHE A 107 -28.03 -3.68 -2.13
CA PHE A 107 -28.31 -3.12 -3.44
C PHE A 107 -27.04 -2.64 -4.14
N TYR A 108 -26.15 -1.96 -3.43
CA TYR A 108 -24.89 -1.44 -3.95
C TYR A 108 -24.03 -2.59 -4.50
N VAL A 109 -23.72 -3.60 -3.69
CA VAL A 109 -22.82 -4.68 -4.13
C VAL A 109 -23.49 -5.61 -5.15
N MET A 110 -24.61 -6.24 -4.77
CA MET A 110 -25.29 -7.23 -5.62
C MET A 110 -25.95 -6.58 -6.84
N GLY A 111 -26.57 -5.41 -6.66
CA GLY A 111 -27.25 -4.69 -7.74
C GLY A 111 -26.26 -4.19 -8.79
N TYR A 112 -25.09 -3.68 -8.38
CA TYR A 112 -24.02 -3.31 -9.32
C TYR A 112 -23.55 -4.50 -10.15
N MET A 113 -23.21 -5.62 -9.51
CA MET A 113 -22.82 -6.84 -10.22
C MET A 113 -23.93 -7.29 -11.20
N THR A 114 -25.19 -7.22 -10.78
CA THR A 114 -26.34 -7.57 -11.64
C THR A 114 -26.45 -6.65 -12.85
N ALA A 115 -26.33 -5.33 -12.66
CA ALA A 115 -26.45 -4.34 -13.73
C ALA A 115 -25.32 -4.48 -14.76
N ILE A 116 -24.07 -4.62 -14.32
CA ILE A 116 -22.92 -4.75 -15.22
C ILE A 116 -22.95 -6.09 -15.95
N PHE A 117 -23.23 -7.19 -15.24
CA PHE A 117 -23.32 -8.51 -15.86
C PHE A 117 -24.46 -8.58 -16.88
N SER A 118 -25.66 -8.09 -16.53
CA SER A 118 -26.81 -8.08 -17.45
C SER A 118 -26.57 -7.22 -18.69
N ALA A 119 -25.94 -6.04 -18.54
CA ALA A 119 -25.62 -5.15 -19.64
C ALA A 119 -24.75 -5.81 -20.72
N PHE A 120 -23.80 -6.65 -20.31
CA PHE A 120 -22.94 -7.37 -21.25
C PHE A 120 -23.61 -8.64 -21.78
N ILE A 121 -24.25 -9.43 -20.91
CA ILE A 121 -24.84 -10.74 -21.28
C ILE A 121 -26.07 -10.60 -22.17
N TYR A 122 -26.92 -9.58 -21.97
CA TYR A 122 -28.17 -9.50 -22.72
C TYR A 122 -27.96 -9.30 -24.24
N PRO A 123 -27.11 -8.37 -24.72
CA PRO A 123 -26.82 -8.22 -26.15
C PRO A 123 -26.26 -9.48 -26.79
N ILE A 124 -25.31 -10.16 -26.13
CA ILE A 124 -24.70 -11.39 -26.67
C ILE A 124 -25.70 -12.56 -26.68
N TYR A 125 -26.57 -12.64 -25.67
CA TYR A 125 -27.63 -13.65 -25.61
C TYR A 125 -28.70 -13.41 -26.69
N ALA A 126 -29.02 -12.14 -26.96
CA ALA A 126 -29.95 -11.75 -28.02
C ALA A 126 -29.36 -11.86 -29.43
N ASP A 127 -28.10 -12.30 -29.57
CA ASP A 127 -27.30 -12.31 -30.79
C ASP A 127 -27.22 -10.91 -31.47
N ASP A 128 -27.25 -9.85 -30.65
CA ASP A 128 -27.14 -8.46 -31.09
C ASP A 128 -25.66 -8.03 -31.14
N ARG A 129 -24.95 -8.53 -32.16
CA ARG A 129 -23.53 -8.26 -32.35
C ARG A 129 -23.22 -6.77 -32.43
N TYR A 130 -24.10 -6.00 -33.08
CA TYR A 130 -23.92 -4.57 -33.24
C TYR A 130 -23.78 -3.86 -31.89
N MET A 131 -24.61 -4.23 -30.93
CA MET A 131 -24.59 -3.66 -29.58
C MET A 131 -23.49 -4.30 -28.72
N ALA A 132 -23.28 -5.62 -28.82
CA ALA A 132 -22.24 -6.34 -28.08
C ALA A 132 -20.83 -5.78 -28.36
N ASP A 133 -20.50 -5.54 -29.64
CA ASP A 133 -19.22 -4.96 -30.07
C ASP A 133 -18.95 -3.60 -29.37
N ARG A 134 -19.99 -2.79 -29.18
CA ARG A 134 -19.90 -1.44 -28.61
C ARG A 134 -19.81 -1.46 -27.09
N ILE A 135 -20.64 -2.28 -26.45
CA ILE A 135 -20.67 -2.38 -24.99
C ILE A 135 -19.37 -2.97 -24.46
N ALA A 136 -18.87 -4.05 -25.08
CA ALA A 136 -17.61 -4.66 -24.67
C ALA A 136 -16.43 -3.67 -24.71
N LEU A 137 -16.32 -2.87 -25.77
CA LEU A 137 -15.29 -1.83 -25.88
C LEU A 137 -15.53 -0.67 -24.92
N THR A 138 -16.78 -0.26 -24.73
CA THR A 138 -17.11 0.83 -23.79
C THR A 138 -16.69 0.43 -22.37
N MET A 139 -17.05 -0.77 -21.92
CA MET A 139 -16.65 -1.29 -20.61
C MET A 139 -15.13 -1.37 -20.46
N PHE A 140 -14.44 -1.87 -21.48
CA PHE A 140 -12.98 -1.91 -21.50
C PHE A 140 -12.34 -0.51 -21.37
N TYR A 141 -12.81 0.47 -22.16
CA TYR A 141 -12.25 1.83 -22.12
C TYR A 141 -12.56 2.56 -20.82
N VAL A 142 -13.72 2.35 -20.21
CA VAL A 142 -14.02 2.93 -18.89
C VAL A 142 -12.94 2.51 -17.88
N TYR A 143 -12.60 1.23 -17.84
CA TYR A 143 -11.58 0.72 -16.92
C TYR A 143 -10.19 1.30 -17.23
N ILE A 144 -9.77 1.24 -18.50
CA ILE A 144 -8.45 1.76 -18.93
C ILE A 144 -8.30 3.26 -18.67
N LEU A 145 -9.37 4.04 -18.82
CA LEU A 145 -9.34 5.48 -18.56
C LEU A 145 -9.36 5.83 -17.07
N ALA A 146 -9.96 5.00 -16.21
CA ALA A 146 -9.97 5.19 -14.77
C ALA A 146 -8.61 4.86 -14.13
N LEU A 147 -7.89 3.88 -14.68
CA LEU A 147 -6.66 3.35 -14.10
C LEU A 147 -5.59 4.42 -13.72
N PRO A 148 -5.28 5.43 -14.57
CA PRO A 148 -4.31 6.45 -14.19
C PRO A 148 -4.75 7.31 -12.99
N PHE A 149 -6.06 7.46 -12.75
CA PHE A 149 -6.53 8.21 -11.60
C PHE A 149 -6.32 7.41 -10.32
N TYR A 150 -6.61 6.11 -10.34
CA TYR A 150 -6.37 5.23 -9.19
C TYR A 150 -4.88 5.16 -8.83
N LEU A 151 -4.00 4.98 -9.82
CA LEU A 151 -2.57 4.86 -9.57
C LEU A 151 -1.86 6.15 -9.13
N PHE A 152 -2.40 7.32 -9.48
CA PHE A 152 -1.67 8.60 -9.30
C PHE A 152 -2.43 9.68 -8.55
N LEU A 153 -3.73 9.53 -8.34
CA LEU A 153 -4.62 10.50 -7.72
C LEU A 153 -5.39 9.79 -6.60
N ASN A 154 -4.68 9.44 -5.53
CA ASN A 154 -5.26 8.79 -4.36
C ASN A 154 -6.29 9.71 -3.71
N VAL A 155 -7.52 9.21 -3.63
CA VAL A 155 -8.66 9.87 -2.98
C VAL A 155 -9.29 8.89 -2.02
N ARG A 156 -9.12 9.16 -0.73
CA ARG A 156 -9.73 8.37 0.33
C ARG A 156 -11.25 8.45 0.29
N VAL A 157 -11.92 7.40 0.73
CA VAL A 157 -13.38 7.38 0.91
C VAL A 157 -13.83 8.42 1.95
N THR A 158 -15.05 8.93 1.82
CA THR A 158 -15.54 10.03 2.68
C THR A 158 -15.60 9.67 4.16
N GLY A 159 -15.95 8.43 4.51
CA GLY A 159 -16.03 7.98 5.91
C GLY A 159 -14.69 7.80 6.60
N ASP A 160 -13.57 7.77 5.86
CA ASP A 160 -12.21 7.71 6.43
C ASP A 160 -11.69 9.12 6.82
N VAL A 161 -12.35 10.18 6.32
CA VAL A 161 -11.76 11.53 6.30
C VAL A 161 -12.65 12.57 6.99
N ILE A 162 -13.96 12.50 6.77
CA ILE A 162 -14.90 13.51 7.29
C ILE A 162 -15.23 13.16 8.75
N PRO A 163 -14.90 14.02 9.73
CA PRO A 163 -15.21 13.76 11.13
C PRO A 163 -16.71 13.56 11.36
N GLY A 164 -17.08 12.42 11.97
CA GLY A 164 -18.48 12.06 12.26
C GLY A 164 -19.24 11.43 11.09
N MET A 165 -18.60 11.15 9.96
CA MET A 165 -19.17 10.36 8.88
C MET A 165 -18.83 8.89 9.07
N GLU A 166 -19.83 8.01 8.98
CA GLU A 166 -19.65 6.57 9.16
C GLU A 166 -19.52 5.86 7.82
N THR A 167 -18.69 4.82 7.78
CA THR A 167 -18.59 3.92 6.63
C THR A 167 -19.68 2.84 6.66
N LEU A 168 -20.94 3.27 6.57
CA LEU A 168 -22.13 2.42 6.77
C LEU A 168 -22.16 1.12 5.94
N ALA A 169 -21.54 1.10 4.75
CA ALA A 169 -21.44 -0.11 3.94
C ALA A 169 -20.47 -1.16 4.52
N TYR A 170 -19.40 -0.71 5.16
CA TYR A 170 -18.34 -1.55 5.70
C TYR A 170 -18.73 -2.11 7.07
N ASP A 171 -19.58 -1.42 7.82
CA ASP A 171 -19.89 -1.74 9.21
C ASP A 171 -21.17 -2.56 9.42
N LEU A 172 -21.77 -3.10 8.35
CA LEU A 172 -23.04 -3.82 8.45
C LEU A 172 -22.93 -5.14 9.22
N THR A 173 -21.91 -5.95 8.93
CA THR A 173 -21.53 -7.14 9.72
C THR A 173 -20.02 -7.34 9.69
N PRO A 174 -19.42 -8.02 10.68
CA PRO A 174 -17.98 -8.30 10.71
C PRO A 174 -17.48 -9.02 9.44
N GLU A 175 -18.28 -9.90 8.86
CA GLU A 175 -17.92 -10.61 7.63
C GLU A 175 -17.92 -9.70 6.39
N ILE A 176 -18.83 -8.73 6.34
CA ILE A 176 -18.89 -7.73 5.26
C ILE A 176 -17.71 -6.75 5.39
N ARG A 177 -17.40 -6.31 6.61
CA ARG A 177 -16.23 -5.47 6.90
C ARG A 177 -14.95 -6.12 6.41
N ASN A 178 -14.73 -7.37 6.81
CA ASN A 178 -13.55 -8.15 6.42
C ASN A 178 -13.44 -8.31 4.89
N TRP A 179 -14.56 -8.51 4.20
CA TRP A 179 -14.56 -8.61 2.74
C TRP A 179 -14.16 -7.29 2.07
N PHE A 180 -14.66 -6.16 2.56
CA PHE A 180 -14.34 -4.84 2.00
C PHE A 180 -12.88 -4.45 2.22
N VAL A 181 -12.34 -4.63 3.43
CA VAL A 181 -10.92 -4.34 3.75
C VAL A 181 -9.95 -5.13 2.84
N GLN A 182 -10.33 -6.32 2.39
CA GLN A 182 -9.48 -7.15 1.51
C GLN A 182 -9.49 -6.72 0.04
N ILE A 183 -10.55 -6.05 -0.44
CA ILE A 183 -10.78 -5.82 -1.88
C ILE A 183 -10.68 -4.34 -2.26
N ASP A 184 -10.98 -3.45 -1.31
CA ASP A 184 -10.99 -2.02 -1.48
C ASP A 184 -9.84 -1.40 -0.68
N PRO A 185 -8.83 -0.79 -1.32
CA PRO A 185 -7.74 -0.14 -0.62
C PRO A 185 -8.17 1.19 0.07
N PHE A 186 -9.47 1.53 0.08
CA PHE A 186 -10.06 2.76 0.64
C PHE A 186 -9.56 4.08 0.01
N THR A 187 -8.69 3.98 -0.99
CA THR A 187 -7.95 5.08 -1.62
C THR A 187 -8.34 5.31 -3.09
N ASN A 188 -9.28 4.50 -3.60
CA ASN A 188 -9.74 4.51 -5.00
C ASN A 188 -11.09 5.22 -5.19
N GLY A 189 -11.31 6.33 -4.47
CA GLY A 189 -12.55 7.11 -4.55
C GLY A 189 -12.79 7.74 -5.93
N MET A 190 -11.77 8.35 -6.54
CA MET A 190 -11.92 9.13 -7.77
C MET A 190 -11.24 8.46 -8.98
N PRO A 191 -11.92 8.31 -10.13
CA PRO A 191 -13.34 8.55 -10.42
C PRO A 191 -14.21 7.36 -9.96
N SER A 192 -15.49 7.59 -9.69
CA SER A 192 -16.40 6.51 -9.30
C SER A 192 -16.75 5.61 -10.49
N LEU A 193 -16.18 4.40 -10.55
CA LEU A 193 -16.56 3.37 -11.53
C LEU A 193 -17.99 2.86 -11.31
N HIS A 194 -18.49 2.90 -10.08
CA HIS A 194 -19.86 2.53 -9.74
C HIS A 194 -20.90 3.39 -10.46
N ILE A 195 -20.52 4.61 -10.88
CA ILE A 195 -21.32 5.47 -11.75
C ILE A 195 -20.81 5.45 -13.19
N GLY A 196 -19.50 5.58 -13.39
CA GLY A 196 -18.90 5.68 -14.71
C GLY A 196 -19.22 4.50 -15.62
N MET A 197 -19.15 3.27 -15.10
CA MET A 197 -19.42 2.08 -15.89
C MET A 197 -20.90 1.94 -16.32
N PRO A 198 -21.89 1.97 -15.41
CA PRO A 198 -23.29 1.87 -15.81
C PRO A 198 -23.73 3.09 -16.63
N PHE A 199 -23.20 4.30 -16.36
CA PHE A 199 -23.51 5.47 -17.17
C PHE A 199 -22.94 5.37 -18.60
N ALA A 200 -21.72 4.86 -18.77
CA ALA A 200 -21.15 4.64 -20.10
C ALA A 200 -21.96 3.62 -20.90
N ILE A 201 -22.40 2.54 -20.25
CA ILE A 201 -23.27 1.52 -20.84
C ILE A 201 -24.61 2.14 -21.22
N TRP A 202 -25.23 2.90 -20.32
CA TRP A 202 -26.49 3.58 -20.60
C TRP A 202 -26.36 4.53 -21.79
N LEU A 203 -25.29 5.34 -21.83
CA LEU A 203 -24.99 6.26 -22.92
C LEU A 203 -24.75 5.50 -24.24
N ALA A 204 -24.11 4.33 -24.18
CA ALA A 204 -23.94 3.45 -25.33
C ALA A 204 -25.29 2.98 -25.88
N PHE A 205 -26.20 2.52 -25.03
CA PHE A 205 -27.55 2.15 -25.46
C PHE A 205 -28.30 3.34 -26.05
N VAL A 206 -28.29 4.51 -25.40
CA VAL A 206 -28.96 5.71 -25.93
C VAL A 206 -28.39 6.14 -27.28
N LYS A 207 -27.07 6.05 -27.47
CA LYS A 207 -26.39 6.47 -28.69
C LYS A 207 -26.61 5.52 -29.86
N TRP A 208 -26.63 4.21 -29.61
CA TRP A 208 -26.56 3.20 -30.68
C TRP A 208 -27.81 2.32 -30.80
N ASP A 209 -28.76 2.35 -29.87
CA ASP A 209 -30.05 1.65 -29.96
C ASP A 209 -31.09 2.46 -30.77
N GLU A 210 -30.79 2.71 -32.06
CA GLU A 210 -31.62 3.55 -32.94
C GLU A 210 -33.06 3.02 -33.09
N ASP A 211 -33.25 1.70 -33.00
CA ASP A 211 -34.54 1.03 -33.11
C ASP A 211 -35.28 0.86 -31.77
N GLY A 212 -34.68 1.33 -30.66
CA GLY A 212 -35.32 1.37 -29.34
C GLY A 212 -35.64 -0.01 -28.75
N ARG A 213 -35.04 -1.09 -29.26
CA ARG A 213 -35.31 -2.47 -28.83
C ARG A 213 -34.81 -2.74 -27.41
N TRP A 214 -33.84 -1.97 -26.93
CA TRP A 214 -33.28 -2.00 -25.58
C TRP A 214 -33.82 -0.90 -24.67
N HIS A 215 -34.83 -0.13 -25.09
CA HIS A 215 -35.35 1.01 -24.34
C HIS A 215 -35.74 0.66 -22.89
N ARG A 216 -36.35 -0.50 -22.64
CA ARG A 216 -36.70 -0.95 -21.27
C ARG A 216 -35.47 -1.16 -20.40
N PHE A 217 -34.45 -1.83 -20.94
CA PHE A 217 -33.19 -2.05 -20.25
C PHE A 217 -32.48 -0.72 -19.97
N SER A 218 -32.43 0.18 -20.97
CA SER A 218 -31.86 1.51 -20.82
C SER A 218 -32.57 2.32 -19.72
N MET A 219 -33.90 2.29 -19.63
CA MET A 219 -34.63 2.99 -18.56
C MET A 219 -34.44 2.35 -17.19
N ALA A 220 -34.38 1.02 -17.11
CA ALA A 220 -34.05 0.32 -15.85
C ALA A 220 -32.63 0.68 -15.38
N LEU A 221 -31.66 0.73 -16.30
CA LEU A 221 -30.28 1.10 -16.01
C LEU A 221 -30.17 2.58 -15.58
N LEU A 222 -30.96 3.47 -16.17
CA LEU A 222 -31.01 4.87 -15.74
C LEU A 222 -31.52 5.00 -14.29
N ALA A 223 -32.60 4.29 -13.95
CA ALA A 223 -33.12 4.26 -12.59
C ALA A 223 -32.09 3.67 -11.60
N PHE A 224 -31.38 2.62 -12.02
CA PHE A 224 -30.27 2.03 -11.27
C PHE A 224 -29.18 3.07 -11.00
N ILE A 225 -28.71 3.82 -12.00
CA ILE A 225 -27.66 4.85 -11.85
C ILE A 225 -28.06 5.91 -10.81
N PHE A 226 -29.30 6.41 -10.86
CA PHE A 226 -29.76 7.40 -9.89
C PHE A 226 -29.80 6.85 -8.47
N LEU A 227 -30.26 5.61 -8.30
CA LEU A 227 -30.27 4.96 -6.99
C LEU A 227 -28.84 4.72 -6.49
N THR A 228 -27.94 4.25 -7.34
CA THR A 228 -26.52 4.06 -7.01
C THR A 228 -25.85 5.38 -6.61
N ALA A 229 -26.10 6.48 -7.32
CA ALA A 229 -25.54 7.79 -6.99
C ALA A 229 -25.95 8.25 -5.58
N PHE A 230 -27.20 8.00 -5.20
CA PHE A 230 -27.65 8.24 -3.83
C PHE A 230 -26.98 7.27 -2.84
N SER A 231 -26.96 5.97 -3.13
CA SER A 231 -26.42 4.95 -2.24
C SER A 231 -24.96 5.19 -1.88
N ILE A 232 -24.10 5.47 -2.86
CA ILE A 232 -22.64 5.60 -2.60
C ILE A 232 -22.30 6.82 -1.75
N VAL A 233 -23.05 7.91 -1.90
CA VAL A 233 -22.90 9.11 -1.07
C VAL A 233 -23.45 8.86 0.33
N TYR A 234 -24.64 8.26 0.43
CA TYR A 234 -25.27 7.91 1.71
C TYR A 234 -24.42 6.93 2.53
N LEU A 235 -23.83 5.91 1.89
CA LEU A 235 -23.06 4.87 2.55
C LEU A 235 -21.66 5.30 3.01
N GLY A 236 -21.23 6.53 2.70
CA GLY A 236 -19.94 7.05 3.15
C GLY A 236 -18.73 6.61 2.32
N ILE A 237 -18.94 6.14 1.10
CA ILE A 237 -17.88 5.52 0.29
C ILE A 237 -17.43 6.35 -0.93
N HIS A 238 -18.09 7.47 -1.26
CA HIS A 238 -17.71 8.33 -2.40
C HIS A 238 -18.04 9.80 -2.19
N TRP A 239 -17.18 10.67 -2.74
CA TRP A 239 -17.39 12.10 -2.89
C TRP A 239 -18.34 12.41 -4.06
N ILE A 240 -18.93 13.61 -4.08
CA ILE A 240 -19.74 14.06 -5.22
C ILE A 240 -18.86 14.29 -6.46
N SER A 241 -17.61 14.73 -6.29
CA SER A 241 -16.65 14.88 -7.39
C SER A 241 -16.31 13.54 -8.04
N ASP A 242 -16.29 12.45 -7.28
CA ASP A 242 -16.05 11.12 -7.83
C ASP A 242 -17.11 10.74 -8.86
N VAL A 243 -18.37 11.08 -8.57
CA VAL A 243 -19.51 10.90 -9.47
C VAL A 243 -19.29 11.68 -10.76
N LEU A 244 -18.89 12.96 -10.66
CA LEU A 244 -18.60 13.80 -11.82
C LEU A 244 -17.44 13.24 -12.66
N GLY A 245 -16.36 12.81 -12.01
CA GLY A 245 -15.24 12.14 -12.65
C GLY A 245 -15.68 10.90 -13.42
N GLY A 246 -16.53 10.07 -12.81
CA GLY A 246 -17.11 8.88 -13.44
C GLY A 246 -17.91 9.21 -14.71
N LEU A 247 -18.74 10.26 -14.69
CA LEU A 247 -19.52 10.71 -15.85
C LEU A 247 -18.63 11.20 -17.00
N ILE A 248 -17.54 11.91 -16.67
CA ILE A 248 -16.58 12.41 -17.68
C ILE A 248 -15.87 11.22 -18.35
N ILE A 249 -15.36 10.27 -17.56
CA ILE A 249 -14.69 9.07 -18.06
C ILE A 249 -15.63 8.25 -18.95
N ALA A 250 -16.88 8.09 -18.53
CA ALA A 250 -17.89 7.40 -19.31
C ALA A 250 -18.14 8.02 -20.69
N HIS A 251 -18.21 9.36 -20.76
CA HIS A 251 -18.36 10.07 -22.02
C HIS A 251 -17.17 9.81 -22.96
N PHE A 252 -15.94 9.91 -22.45
CA PHE A 252 -14.73 9.64 -23.24
C PHE A 252 -14.64 8.17 -23.68
N ALA A 253 -15.04 7.22 -22.83
CA ALA A 253 -15.05 5.80 -23.17
C ALA A 253 -15.97 5.50 -24.38
N VAL A 254 -17.17 6.08 -24.40
CA VAL A 254 -18.10 5.94 -25.54
C VAL A 254 -17.56 6.57 -26.82
N LEU A 255 -16.85 7.70 -26.73
CA LEU A 255 -16.18 8.32 -27.88
C LEU A 255 -15.04 7.46 -28.43
N LEU A 256 -14.22 6.90 -27.55
CA LEU A 256 -13.13 5.99 -27.94
C LEU A 256 -13.69 4.72 -28.59
N ALA A 257 -14.70 4.10 -27.97
CA ALA A 257 -15.35 2.93 -28.51
C ALA A 257 -15.92 3.18 -29.92
N ASP A 258 -16.54 4.34 -30.17
CA ASP A 258 -17.06 4.68 -31.50
C ASP A 258 -15.97 4.77 -32.56
N LYS A 259 -14.82 5.33 -32.18
CA LYS A 259 -13.68 5.55 -33.08
C LYS A 259 -12.91 4.27 -33.38
N THR A 260 -12.82 3.35 -32.42
CA THR A 260 -11.96 2.16 -32.53
C THR A 260 -12.71 0.88 -32.88
N ARG A 261 -14.04 0.81 -32.71
CA ARG A 261 -14.84 -0.41 -32.91
C ARG A 261 -14.57 -1.13 -34.24
N GLU A 262 -14.53 -0.43 -35.36
CA GLU A 262 -14.35 -1.06 -36.68
C GLU A 262 -12.95 -1.65 -36.84
N GLY A 263 -11.93 -0.97 -36.31
CA GLY A 263 -10.55 -1.43 -36.33
C GLY A 263 -10.33 -2.63 -35.41
N VAL A 264 -10.78 -2.54 -34.16
CA VAL A 264 -10.60 -3.59 -33.15
C VAL A 264 -11.35 -4.85 -33.59
N TRP A 265 -12.65 -4.75 -33.87
CA TRP A 265 -13.43 -5.93 -34.26
C TRP A 265 -13.07 -6.47 -35.65
N GLY A 266 -12.53 -5.66 -36.56
CA GLY A 266 -11.98 -6.17 -37.82
C GLY A 266 -10.77 -7.10 -37.63
N VAL A 267 -9.95 -6.85 -36.61
CA VAL A 267 -8.81 -7.70 -36.25
C VAL A 267 -9.29 -8.90 -35.44
N PHE A 268 -10.12 -8.67 -34.43
CA PHE A 268 -10.53 -9.67 -33.45
C PHE A 268 -11.88 -10.35 -33.75
N ASP A 269 -12.33 -10.32 -35.01
CA ASP A 269 -13.51 -11.07 -35.43
C ASP A 269 -13.24 -12.59 -35.35
N GLU A 270 -13.75 -13.16 -34.28
CA GLU A 270 -13.74 -14.56 -33.90
C GLU A 270 -14.34 -15.50 -34.96
N ARG A 271 -15.24 -15.02 -35.83
CA ARG A 271 -15.74 -15.79 -36.99
C ARG A 271 -14.64 -16.02 -38.04
N LEU A 272 -13.70 -15.09 -38.14
CA LEU A 272 -12.60 -15.13 -39.09
C LEU A 272 -11.35 -15.80 -38.53
N ILE A 273 -11.22 -15.92 -37.20
CA ILE A 273 -10.03 -16.53 -36.55
C ILE A 273 -9.82 -17.96 -37.01
N GLY A 274 -10.84 -18.82 -36.96
CA GLY A 274 -10.72 -20.21 -37.42
C GLY A 274 -10.33 -20.32 -38.90
N ARG A 275 -10.88 -19.45 -39.76
CA ARG A 275 -10.52 -19.38 -41.18
C ARG A 275 -9.09 -18.87 -41.41
N ARG A 276 -8.65 -17.90 -40.61
CA ARG A 276 -7.28 -17.36 -40.66
C ARG A 276 -6.27 -18.39 -40.17
N PHE A 277 -6.61 -19.16 -39.13
CA PHE A 277 -5.80 -20.26 -38.61
C PHE A 277 -5.73 -21.45 -39.59
N ALA A 278 -6.87 -21.84 -40.18
CA ALA A 278 -6.88 -22.84 -41.25
C ALA A 278 -6.02 -22.40 -42.45
N LEU A 279 -6.12 -21.14 -42.88
CA LEU A 279 -5.24 -20.57 -43.91
C LEU A 279 -3.75 -20.58 -43.53
N LEU A 280 -3.44 -20.41 -42.24
CA LEU A 280 -2.08 -20.46 -41.71
C LEU A 280 -1.51 -21.88 -41.78
N ILE A 281 -2.32 -22.89 -41.45
CA ILE A 281 -1.94 -24.31 -41.49
C ILE A 281 -1.87 -24.82 -42.93
N ASP A 282 -2.91 -24.57 -43.74
CA ASP A 282 -3.02 -25.11 -45.09
C ASP A 282 -1.99 -24.48 -46.05
N ASN A 283 -1.71 -23.18 -45.89
CA ASN A 283 -0.82 -22.44 -46.79
C ASN A 283 -0.03 -21.33 -46.06
N PRO A 284 0.97 -21.71 -45.23
CA PRO A 284 1.69 -20.78 -44.36
C PRO A 284 2.36 -19.64 -45.15
N ARG A 285 2.91 -19.93 -46.35
CA ARG A 285 3.54 -18.90 -47.21
C ARG A 285 2.55 -17.82 -47.67
N LEU A 286 1.31 -18.20 -47.96
CA LEU A 286 0.27 -17.28 -48.46
C LEU A 286 -0.35 -16.49 -47.31
N ALA A 287 -0.51 -17.12 -46.14
CA ALA A 287 -0.89 -16.46 -44.90
C ALA A 287 0.16 -15.43 -44.47
N LEU A 288 1.45 -15.81 -44.41
CA LEU A 288 2.56 -14.91 -44.12
C LEU A 288 2.62 -13.74 -45.12
N ARG A 289 2.36 -13.98 -46.41
CA ARG A 289 2.31 -12.90 -47.42
C ARG A 289 1.13 -11.95 -47.20
N LYS A 290 -0.04 -12.45 -46.80
CA LYS A 290 -1.21 -11.62 -46.46
C LYS A 290 -0.99 -10.83 -45.17
N ILE A 291 -0.48 -11.48 -44.12
CA ILE A 291 -0.10 -10.83 -42.86
C ILE A 291 0.96 -9.76 -43.14
N ARG A 292 2.01 -10.08 -43.90
CA ARG A 292 3.03 -9.11 -44.33
C ARG A 292 2.43 -7.96 -45.13
N LYS A 293 1.43 -8.18 -45.97
CA LYS A 293 0.76 -7.11 -46.74
C LYS A 293 -0.16 -6.24 -45.88
N ILE A 294 -0.77 -6.81 -44.84
CA ILE A 294 -1.54 -6.07 -43.83
C ILE A 294 -0.58 -5.24 -42.99
N ILE A 295 0.48 -5.85 -42.45
CA ILE A 295 1.56 -5.16 -41.74
C ILE A 295 2.15 -4.07 -42.64
N GLN A 296 2.45 -4.37 -43.90
CA GLN A 296 2.97 -3.37 -44.84
C GLN A 296 1.98 -2.25 -45.08
N ARG A 297 0.68 -2.49 -45.25
CA ARG A 297 -0.32 -1.41 -45.40
C ARG A 297 -0.52 -0.60 -44.13
N THR A 298 -0.41 -1.25 -42.97
CA THR A 298 -0.42 -0.57 -41.68
C THR A 298 0.87 0.21 -41.48
N VAL A 299 2.02 -0.23 -42.00
CA VAL A 299 3.36 0.36 -41.85
C VAL A 299 3.76 1.29 -43.02
N GLU A 300 3.06 1.25 -44.15
CA GLU A 300 3.32 2.11 -45.32
C GLU A 300 3.17 3.62 -45.00
N PRO A 301 2.17 4.03 -44.17
CA PRO A 301 2.09 5.38 -43.62
C PRO A 301 3.26 5.78 -42.70
N TYR A 302 4.11 4.83 -42.30
CA TYR A 302 5.22 4.99 -41.36
C TYR A 302 6.58 5.08 -42.05
N ARG A 303 6.61 5.16 -43.39
CA ARG A 303 7.84 5.21 -44.20
C ARG A 303 8.34 6.64 -44.50
N GLN A 304 7.57 7.65 -44.12
CA GLN A 304 7.96 9.07 -44.08
C GLN A 304 7.61 9.60 -42.70
N ALA A 305 8.56 10.26 -42.01
CA ALA A 305 8.38 10.80 -40.66
C ALA A 305 7.19 11.77 -40.60
N SER A 306 6.00 11.26 -40.30
CA SER A 306 4.75 12.03 -40.20
C SER A 306 4.50 12.47 -38.76
N ARG A 307 3.66 13.50 -38.56
CA ARG A 307 3.25 13.98 -37.23
C ARG A 307 2.81 12.86 -36.29
N LYS A 308 2.15 11.82 -36.83
CA LYS A 308 1.69 10.65 -36.06
C LYS A 308 2.83 9.80 -35.51
N GLN A 309 3.98 9.74 -36.18
CA GLN A 309 5.11 8.96 -35.71
C GLN A 309 5.88 9.68 -34.62
N THR A 310 6.11 10.99 -34.79
CA THR A 310 6.73 11.78 -33.74
C THR A 310 5.82 11.85 -32.52
N SER A 311 4.49 11.88 -32.68
CA SER A 311 3.57 11.77 -31.53
C SER A 311 3.64 10.41 -30.85
N VAL A 312 3.73 9.31 -31.60
CA VAL A 312 3.91 7.97 -31.02
C VAL A 312 5.25 7.88 -30.29
N ALA A 313 6.34 8.39 -30.86
CA ALA A 313 7.65 8.42 -30.20
C ALA A 313 7.63 9.24 -28.89
N ILE A 314 6.98 10.40 -28.89
CA ILE A 314 6.78 11.21 -27.68
C ILE A 314 5.99 10.42 -26.64
N VAL A 315 4.86 9.81 -27.03
CA VAL A 315 4.04 8.99 -26.13
C VAL A 315 4.82 7.79 -25.58
N THR A 316 5.64 7.14 -26.40
CA THR A 316 6.49 6.02 -25.96
C THR A 316 7.56 6.48 -24.96
N VAL A 317 8.21 7.63 -25.20
CA VAL A 317 9.18 8.19 -24.24
C VAL A 317 8.49 8.54 -22.93
N LEU A 318 7.33 9.22 -22.97
CA LEU A 318 6.54 9.55 -21.78
C LEU A 318 6.07 8.30 -21.03
N PHE A 319 5.67 7.26 -21.75
CA PHE A 319 5.28 5.99 -21.13
C PHE A 319 6.46 5.33 -20.43
N LEU A 320 7.61 5.22 -21.10
CA LEU A 320 8.84 4.67 -20.51
C LEU A 320 9.30 5.46 -19.29
N THR A 321 9.27 6.80 -19.34
CA THR A 321 9.60 7.62 -18.18
C THR A 321 8.64 7.37 -17.04
N THR A 322 7.33 7.30 -17.33
CA THR A 322 6.32 7.02 -16.29
C THR A 322 6.56 5.64 -15.68
N THR A 323 6.87 4.62 -16.48
CA THR A 323 7.19 3.28 -15.97
C THR A 323 8.43 3.28 -15.08
N ILE A 324 9.49 4.00 -15.45
CA ILE A 324 10.71 4.11 -14.63
C ILE A 324 10.40 4.83 -13.31
N LEU A 325 9.66 5.94 -13.37
CA LEU A 325 9.23 6.68 -12.17
C LEU A 325 8.40 5.80 -11.24
N VAL A 326 7.47 5.02 -11.81
CA VAL A 326 6.66 4.06 -11.04
C VAL A 326 7.54 2.97 -10.44
N TYR A 327 8.46 2.39 -11.21
CA TYR A 327 9.33 1.33 -10.73
C TYR A 327 10.23 1.79 -9.56
N ASP A 328 10.87 2.95 -9.70
CA ASP A 328 11.70 3.52 -8.63
C ASP A 328 10.87 3.88 -7.41
N ALA A 329 9.67 4.43 -7.61
CA ALA A 329 8.76 4.69 -6.50
C ALA A 329 8.40 3.37 -5.79
N THR A 330 8.04 2.32 -6.52
CA THR A 330 7.63 1.05 -5.89
C THR A 330 8.77 0.22 -5.28
N HIS A 331 10.04 0.52 -5.58
CA HIS A 331 11.22 -0.22 -5.10
C HIS A 331 12.23 0.73 -4.45
N GLN A 332 11.76 1.53 -3.49
CA GLN A 332 12.61 2.45 -2.72
C GLN A 332 13.44 1.74 -1.63
N SER A 333 13.09 0.50 -1.26
CA SER A 333 13.94 -0.32 -0.41
C SER A 333 14.90 -1.17 -1.22
N PHE A 334 16.13 -1.30 -0.74
CA PHE A 334 17.14 -2.18 -1.33
C PHE A 334 17.82 -3.04 -0.27
N PRO A 335 18.17 -4.30 -0.61
CA PRO A 335 18.87 -5.18 0.31
C PRO A 335 20.33 -4.74 0.47
N LEU A 336 20.87 -4.85 1.69
CA LEU A 336 22.27 -4.60 1.95
C LEU A 336 23.16 -5.71 1.38
N GLU A 337 24.07 -5.33 0.46
CA GLU A 337 25.04 -6.28 -0.11
C GLU A 337 25.98 -6.84 0.95
N GLY A 338 26.15 -8.17 0.95
CA GLY A 338 27.08 -8.89 1.83
C GLY A 338 26.47 -9.48 3.10
N VAL A 339 25.14 -9.35 3.29
CA VAL A 339 24.37 -10.08 4.30
C VAL A 339 23.66 -11.23 3.62
N GLU A 340 23.93 -12.45 4.06
CA GLU A 340 23.26 -13.63 3.49
C GLU A 340 22.11 -14.09 4.39
N VAL A 341 22.33 -14.17 5.71
CA VAL A 341 21.30 -14.57 6.69
C VAL A 341 21.45 -13.74 8.00
N PRO A 342 20.86 -12.53 8.07
CA PRO A 342 20.87 -11.73 9.28
C PRO A 342 19.95 -12.33 10.37
N SER A 343 20.50 -12.59 11.55
CA SER A 343 19.73 -13.02 12.72
C SER A 343 19.21 -11.85 13.55
N GLU A 344 19.98 -10.76 13.62
CA GLU A 344 19.68 -9.54 14.37
C GLU A 344 20.31 -8.36 13.63
N ALA A 345 19.63 -7.20 13.66
CA ALA A 345 20.11 -5.97 13.06
C ALA A 345 19.81 -4.75 13.95
N THR A 346 20.78 -3.85 14.05
CA THR A 346 20.64 -2.59 14.78
C THR A 346 21.34 -1.46 14.03
N GLY A 347 20.83 -0.24 14.16
CA GLY A 347 21.36 0.90 13.44
C GLY A 347 21.03 2.21 14.11
N GLU A 348 22.00 3.14 14.07
CA GLU A 348 21.86 4.51 14.54
C GLU A 348 22.76 5.43 13.71
N GLY A 349 22.21 6.55 13.27
CA GLY A 349 22.95 7.52 12.46
C GLY A 349 23.47 6.92 11.16
N GLU A 350 24.77 7.00 10.91
CA GLU A 350 25.41 6.51 9.67
C GLU A 350 25.73 5.01 9.68
N TRP A 351 25.48 4.32 10.80
CA TRP A 351 25.89 2.93 10.97
C TRP A 351 24.70 1.99 11.01
N MET A 352 24.83 0.90 10.27
CA MET A 352 23.96 -0.25 10.33
C MET A 352 24.81 -1.48 10.62
N ILE A 353 24.41 -2.32 11.56
CA ILE A 353 25.17 -3.50 11.98
C ILE A 353 24.22 -4.69 11.96
N ALA A 354 24.68 -5.79 11.38
CA ALA A 354 23.92 -7.03 11.28
C ALA A 354 24.78 -8.22 11.68
N ILE A 355 24.11 -9.20 12.27
CA ILE A 355 24.71 -10.45 12.70
C ILE A 355 24.40 -11.48 11.64
N ASN A 356 25.40 -11.90 10.88
CA ASN A 356 25.24 -12.88 9.83
C ASN A 356 25.55 -14.28 10.38
N GLU A 357 24.55 -15.16 10.33
CA GLU A 357 24.70 -16.56 10.69
C GLU A 357 24.99 -17.38 9.44
N THR A 358 26.09 -18.14 9.45
CA THR A 358 26.42 -19.03 8.35
C THR A 358 26.59 -20.44 8.90
N ALA A 359 25.89 -21.40 8.31
CA ALA A 359 25.90 -22.78 8.79
C ALA A 359 27.33 -23.35 8.81
N ASN A 360 27.82 -23.70 9.99
CA ASN A 360 29.17 -24.23 10.29
C ASN A 360 30.34 -23.23 10.29
N GLU A 361 30.07 -21.92 10.37
CA GLU A 361 31.08 -20.89 10.60
C GLU A 361 30.82 -20.12 11.92
N ASP A 362 31.85 -19.45 12.46
CA ASP A 362 31.67 -18.55 13.60
C ASP A 362 30.81 -17.35 13.18
N THR A 363 29.87 -16.93 14.04
CA THR A 363 28.99 -15.78 13.80
C THR A 363 29.78 -14.56 13.35
N ALA A 364 29.42 -14.01 12.18
CA ALA A 364 30.10 -12.86 11.60
C ALA A 364 29.27 -11.60 11.85
N ILE A 365 29.86 -10.63 12.55
CA ILE A 365 29.24 -9.30 12.71
C ILE A 365 29.76 -8.41 11.58
N ILE A 366 28.84 -7.83 10.83
CA ILE A 366 29.15 -6.97 9.70
C ILE A 366 28.55 -5.59 9.98
N ALA A 367 29.32 -4.54 9.76
CA ALA A 367 28.91 -3.15 9.92
C ALA A 367 29.00 -2.43 8.57
N TRP A 368 27.96 -1.67 8.24
CA TRP A 368 27.87 -0.81 7.06
C TRP A 368 27.89 0.64 7.48
N ASN A 369 28.72 1.41 6.79
CA ASN A 369 28.59 2.86 6.78
C ASN A 369 27.67 3.26 5.62
N LEU A 370 26.54 3.85 5.95
CA LEU A 370 25.48 4.22 5.00
C LEU A 370 25.91 5.39 4.10
N SER A 371 26.71 6.32 4.63
CA SER A 371 27.22 7.48 3.90
C SER A 371 28.27 7.13 2.84
N THR A 372 29.09 6.09 3.08
CA THR A 372 30.12 5.63 2.13
C THR A 372 29.74 4.36 1.37
N SER A 373 28.62 3.71 1.73
CA SER A 373 28.15 2.44 1.18
C SER A 373 29.19 1.33 1.23
N THR A 374 30.00 1.30 2.29
CA THR A 374 31.07 0.29 2.49
C THR A 374 30.77 -0.60 3.69
N SER A 375 30.98 -1.89 3.53
CA SER A 375 30.84 -2.87 4.60
C SER A 375 32.19 -3.30 5.18
N PHE A 376 32.19 -3.58 6.49
CA PHE A 376 33.36 -4.02 7.23
C PHE A 376 32.96 -5.18 8.15
N LYS A 377 33.79 -6.23 8.20
CA LYS A 377 33.64 -7.27 9.23
C LYS A 377 34.19 -6.72 10.54
N VAL A 378 33.35 -6.67 11.58
CA VAL A 378 33.77 -6.22 12.91
C VAL A 378 34.75 -7.25 13.48
N GLY A 379 35.93 -6.78 13.89
CA GLY A 379 36.94 -7.62 14.54
C GLY A 379 36.56 -7.94 15.98
N GLY A 380 37.19 -8.94 16.60
CA GLY A 380 36.91 -9.30 17.98
C GLY A 380 37.20 -10.77 18.26
N ALA A 381 36.93 -11.20 19.50
CA ALA A 381 36.95 -12.62 19.82
C ALA A 381 35.63 -13.27 19.39
N PRO A 382 35.66 -14.49 18.84
CA PRO A 382 34.47 -15.15 18.28
C PRO A 382 33.39 -15.35 19.35
N TRP A 383 32.14 -15.43 18.88
CA TRP A 383 30.96 -15.68 19.69
C TRP A 383 30.46 -17.10 19.44
N PRO A 384 30.14 -17.88 20.48
CA PRO A 384 29.67 -19.26 20.35
C PRO A 384 28.19 -19.36 19.94
N SER A 385 27.44 -18.28 20.15
CA SER A 385 26.02 -18.08 19.82
C SER A 385 25.86 -16.66 19.25
N PRO A 386 24.81 -16.38 18.47
CA PRO A 386 24.49 -15.03 18.02
C PRO A 386 24.33 -14.10 19.25
N PRO A 387 25.19 -13.08 19.41
CA PRO A 387 25.06 -12.12 20.50
C PRO A 387 24.00 -11.06 20.17
N SER A 388 23.67 -10.18 21.12
CA SER A 388 22.90 -8.96 20.85
C SER A 388 23.81 -7.73 20.77
N ILE A 389 23.35 -6.71 20.05
CA ILE A 389 24.16 -5.51 19.77
C ILE A 389 23.40 -4.25 20.16
N GLU A 390 24.07 -3.41 20.94
CA GLU A 390 23.61 -2.07 21.27
C GLU A 390 24.56 -1.03 20.68
N ILE A 391 24.00 0.01 20.04
CA ILE A 391 24.74 1.15 19.50
C ILE A 391 24.20 2.43 20.12
N SER A 392 25.12 3.32 20.51
CA SER A 392 24.78 4.66 20.98
C SER A 392 25.82 5.67 20.50
N GLY A 393 25.50 6.39 19.44
CA GLY A 393 26.40 7.34 18.78
C GLY A 393 27.70 6.68 18.28
N GLU A 394 28.85 7.14 18.81
CA GLU A 394 30.18 6.64 18.40
C GLU A 394 30.62 5.38 19.17
N ARG A 395 29.69 4.68 19.83
CA ARG A 395 30.00 3.55 20.73
C ARG A 395 29.09 2.38 20.45
N MET A 396 29.65 1.19 20.61
CA MET A 396 28.93 -0.06 20.39
C MET A 396 29.32 -1.08 21.46
N ALA A 397 28.34 -1.85 21.90
CA ALA A 397 28.54 -2.98 22.80
C ALA A 397 27.91 -4.23 22.20
N ILE A 398 28.63 -5.34 22.29
CA ILE A 398 28.14 -6.66 21.86
C ILE A 398 28.11 -7.55 23.08
N TYR A 399 26.98 -8.20 23.36
CA TYR A 399 26.81 -8.95 24.59
C TYR A 399 26.04 -10.25 24.38
N ASP A 400 26.41 -11.28 25.14
CA ASP A 400 25.67 -12.54 25.23
C ASP A 400 26.03 -13.25 26.54
N GLY A 401 25.03 -13.87 27.16
CA GLY A 401 25.16 -14.61 28.41
C GLY A 401 25.81 -13.76 29.50
N SER A 402 27.08 -14.04 29.81
CA SER A 402 27.85 -13.34 30.86
C SER A 402 28.99 -12.47 30.34
N ARG A 403 29.09 -12.27 29.02
CA ARG A 403 30.17 -11.52 28.37
C ARG A 403 29.60 -10.31 27.65
N TYR A 404 30.29 -9.18 27.76
CA TYR A 404 30.13 -8.07 26.84
C TYR A 404 31.50 -7.56 26.34
N ASP A 405 31.53 -7.15 25.08
CA ASP A 405 32.68 -6.55 24.42
C ASP A 405 32.33 -5.11 24.05
N TRP A 406 33.22 -4.17 24.39
CA TRP A 406 33.08 -2.74 24.16
C TRP A 406 33.90 -2.29 22.95
N PHE A 407 33.28 -1.47 22.10
CA PHE A 407 33.83 -0.97 20.86
C PHE A 407 33.68 0.55 20.76
N GLU A 408 34.65 1.17 20.09
CA GLU A 408 34.61 2.57 19.70
C GLU A 408 34.60 2.69 18.18
N ILE A 409 33.74 3.59 17.70
CA ILE A 409 33.55 3.91 16.30
C ILE A 409 34.31 5.22 16.05
N ASP A 410 35.37 5.17 15.24
CA ASP A 410 36.07 6.40 14.84
C ASP A 410 35.35 7.04 13.64
N PRO A 411 34.70 8.21 13.80
CA PRO A 411 33.96 8.87 12.73
C PRO A 411 34.88 9.34 11.58
N SER A 412 36.18 9.49 11.82
CA SER A 412 37.14 9.99 10.83
C SER A 412 37.70 8.91 9.91
N SER A 413 37.89 7.69 10.43
CA SER A 413 38.40 6.55 9.67
C SER A 413 37.30 5.56 9.26
N GLY A 414 36.12 5.65 9.88
CA GLY A 414 35.03 4.70 9.66
C GLY A 414 35.37 3.29 10.14
N VAL A 415 36.25 3.16 11.14
CA VAL A 415 36.69 1.86 11.66
C VAL A 415 36.09 1.63 13.03
N ILE A 416 35.45 0.48 13.20
CA ILE A 416 34.99 -0.03 14.49
C ILE A 416 36.10 -0.83 15.14
N SER A 417 36.55 -0.42 16.32
CA SER A 417 37.71 -0.99 17.00
C SER A 417 37.34 -1.62 18.35
N PRO A 418 37.73 -2.88 18.63
CA PRO A 418 37.52 -3.50 19.93
C PRO A 418 38.43 -2.85 20.98
N GLN A 419 37.86 -2.43 22.10
CA GLN A 419 38.57 -1.70 23.15
C GLN A 419 38.71 -2.53 24.44
N ALA A 420 37.62 -3.14 24.90
CA ALA A 420 37.63 -3.93 26.12
C ALA A 420 36.72 -5.14 26.00
N ARG A 421 37.11 -6.23 26.66
CA ARG A 421 36.27 -7.41 26.86
C ARG A 421 36.07 -7.62 28.35
N SER A 422 34.84 -7.85 28.75
CA SER A 422 34.45 -8.03 30.14
C SER A 422 33.62 -9.30 30.29
N ASP A 423 34.12 -10.23 31.10
CA ASP A 423 33.40 -11.43 31.52
C ASP A 423 32.87 -11.22 32.96
N LEU A 424 31.56 -11.37 33.15
CA LEU A 424 30.84 -11.11 34.39
C LEU A 424 30.49 -12.41 35.13
N SER A 425 30.16 -12.31 36.42
CA SER A 425 29.75 -13.46 37.23
C SER A 425 28.26 -13.79 37.16
N TYR A 426 27.50 -13.04 36.36
CA TYR A 426 26.05 -13.15 36.22
C TYR A 426 25.66 -13.02 34.74
N SER A 427 24.44 -13.43 34.41
CA SER A 427 23.89 -13.27 33.06
C SER A 427 23.34 -11.87 32.85
N ILE A 428 23.67 -11.27 31.71
CA ILE A 428 23.13 -10.02 31.19
C ILE A 428 21.76 -10.36 30.59
N HIS A 429 20.72 -9.64 31.02
CA HIS A 429 19.38 -9.74 30.43
C HIS A 429 19.15 -8.65 29.39
N ASP A 430 19.67 -7.46 29.66
CA ASP A 430 19.59 -6.30 28.79
C ASP A 430 20.78 -5.36 29.05
N LEU A 431 21.16 -4.57 28.04
CA LEU A 431 22.32 -3.69 28.10
C LEU A 431 22.03 -2.38 27.36
N GLY A 432 22.21 -1.25 28.05
CA GLY A 432 22.15 0.07 27.43
C GLY A 432 23.46 0.84 27.55
N ILE A 433 23.74 1.68 26.56
CA ILE A 433 24.94 2.53 26.51
C ILE A 433 24.55 3.98 26.82
N GLY A 434 25.28 4.61 27.73
CA GLY A 434 25.02 6.00 28.11
C GLY A 434 26.27 6.85 28.26
N THR A 435 26.04 8.15 28.43
CA THR A 435 27.08 9.13 28.71
C THR A 435 26.62 10.03 29.84
N THR A 436 27.43 10.12 30.88
CA THR A 436 27.22 11.09 31.97
C THR A 436 27.32 12.53 31.45
N LEU A 437 26.78 13.50 32.20
CA LEU A 437 26.88 14.93 31.89
C LEU A 437 28.33 15.42 31.79
N ASP A 438 29.26 14.74 32.48
CA ASP A 438 30.70 15.00 32.44
C ASP A 438 31.40 14.35 31.23
N GLY A 439 30.66 13.69 30.34
CA GLY A 439 31.18 13.05 29.13
C GLY A 439 31.75 11.65 29.33
N VAL A 440 31.63 11.07 30.52
CA VAL A 440 32.12 9.71 30.82
C VAL A 440 31.10 8.68 30.33
N SER A 441 31.54 7.76 29.48
CA SER A 441 30.75 6.61 29.01
C SER A 441 30.46 5.63 30.14
N TYR A 442 29.25 5.08 30.15
CA TYR A 442 28.87 3.99 31.05
C TYR A 442 28.06 2.94 30.30
N VAL A 443 28.03 1.74 30.89
CA VAL A 443 27.15 0.64 30.48
C VAL A 443 26.18 0.39 31.63
N ALA A 444 24.88 0.38 31.32
CA ALA A 444 23.83 -0.05 32.24
C ALA A 444 23.50 -1.51 31.94
N LEU A 445 23.65 -2.38 32.93
CA LEU A 445 23.46 -3.82 32.79
C LEU A 445 22.26 -4.25 33.63
N LEU A 446 21.25 -4.83 32.98
CA LEU A 446 20.15 -5.49 33.68
C LEU A 446 20.56 -6.93 34.03
N ASN A 447 20.49 -7.26 35.31
CA ASN A 447 20.68 -8.60 35.81
C ASN A 447 19.56 -8.99 36.79
N SER A 448 19.61 -10.22 37.30
CA SER A 448 18.57 -10.75 38.21
C SER A 448 18.44 -10.00 39.55
N ASN A 449 19.47 -9.24 39.95
CA ASN A 449 19.52 -8.51 41.22
C ASN A 449 19.20 -7.02 41.04
N GLY A 450 19.35 -6.50 39.83
CA GLY A 450 18.89 -5.17 39.43
C GLY A 450 19.73 -4.55 38.33
N ILE A 451 19.76 -3.21 38.26
CA ILE A 451 20.50 -2.47 37.24
C ILE A 451 21.86 -2.04 37.79
N GLU A 452 22.94 -2.58 37.23
CA GLU A 452 24.32 -2.20 37.56
C GLU A 452 24.86 -1.23 36.51
N VAL A 453 25.29 -0.04 36.95
CA VAL A 453 25.93 0.97 36.10
C VAL A 453 27.44 0.85 36.27
N ARG A 454 28.16 0.60 35.19
CA ARG A 454 29.61 0.36 35.21
C ARG A 454 30.34 1.21 34.18
N ASN A 455 31.62 1.44 34.43
CA ASN A 455 32.52 1.94 33.40
C ASN A 455 32.81 0.82 32.38
N PRO A 456 32.83 1.10 31.06
CA PRO A 456 33.09 0.10 30.03
C PRO A 456 34.42 -0.65 30.21
N TYR A 457 35.46 0.02 30.70
CA TYR A 457 36.79 -0.56 30.93
C TYR A 457 36.94 -1.25 32.30
N GLY A 458 35.87 -1.28 33.11
CA GLY A 458 35.81 -1.93 34.41
C GLY A 458 35.62 -0.98 35.59
N GLY A 459 35.01 -1.50 36.66
CA GLY A 459 34.64 -0.74 37.86
C GLY A 459 33.16 -0.33 37.86
N GLY A 460 32.47 -0.60 38.97
CA GLY A 460 31.07 -0.18 39.17
C GLY A 460 31.00 1.29 39.58
N LEU A 461 30.03 2.00 38.99
CA LEU A 461 29.71 3.39 39.33
C LEU A 461 28.58 3.42 40.36
N ILE A 462 27.44 2.83 40.00
CA ILE A 462 26.19 2.88 40.78
C ILE A 462 25.48 1.53 40.65
N PHE A 463 24.78 1.12 41.70
CA PHE A 463 23.84 0.01 41.65
C PHE A 463 22.45 0.54 42.02
N ILE A 464 21.45 0.30 41.17
CA ILE A 464 20.08 0.76 41.38
C ILE A 464 19.30 -0.41 41.99
N ASP A 465 19.02 -0.31 43.29
CA ASP A 465 18.17 -1.25 44.01
C ASP A 465 16.67 -1.04 43.65
N ASP A 466 15.82 -2.04 43.95
CA ASP A 466 14.36 -2.01 43.76
C ASP A 466 13.86 -2.04 42.29
N THR A 467 14.47 -2.92 41.51
CA THR A 467 14.14 -3.19 40.10
C THR A 467 13.67 -4.64 39.93
N GLN A 468 12.74 -5.10 40.78
CA GLN A 468 12.13 -6.42 40.58
C GLN A 468 11.08 -6.35 39.48
N ASN A 469 11.04 -7.36 38.60
CA ASN A 469 10.14 -7.44 37.44
C ASN A 469 10.33 -6.30 36.41
N VAL A 470 11.59 -5.99 36.08
CA VAL A 470 11.88 -5.14 34.92
C VAL A 470 11.57 -5.90 33.65
N THR A 471 10.73 -5.32 32.80
CA THR A 471 10.30 -5.91 31.53
C THR A 471 11.11 -5.40 30.34
N ALA A 472 11.58 -4.15 30.41
CA ALA A 472 12.40 -3.51 29.37
C ALA A 472 13.34 -2.46 29.97
N LEU A 473 14.52 -2.30 29.38
CA LEU A 473 15.52 -1.28 29.71
C LEU A 473 15.94 -0.54 28.44
N THR A 474 16.13 0.77 28.53
CA THR A 474 16.83 1.55 27.50
C THR A 474 17.65 2.66 28.15
N VAL A 475 18.64 3.19 27.43
CA VAL A 475 19.48 4.29 27.90
C VAL A 475 19.51 5.38 26.85
N SER A 476 19.32 6.63 27.27
CA SER A 476 19.38 7.79 26.39
C SER A 476 20.16 8.92 27.07
N GLY A 477 21.38 9.15 26.60
CA GLY A 477 22.32 10.11 27.19
C GLY A 477 22.70 9.73 28.63
N ASP A 478 22.39 10.61 29.58
CA ASP A 478 22.65 10.41 31.03
C ASP A 478 21.52 9.66 31.75
N SER A 479 20.43 9.34 31.05
CA SER A 479 19.22 8.77 31.64
C SER A 479 19.10 7.28 31.34
N ILE A 480 18.92 6.49 32.40
CA ILE A 480 18.53 5.08 32.33
C ILE A 480 17.02 5.02 32.51
N ILE A 481 16.34 4.33 31.61
CA ILE A 481 14.88 4.26 31.56
C ILE A 481 14.48 2.79 31.60
N TRP A 482 13.58 2.42 32.50
CA TRP A 482 13.10 1.05 32.57
C TRP A 482 11.62 0.98 32.91
N ALA A 483 10.98 -0.08 32.44
CA ALA A 483 9.61 -0.42 32.79
C ALA A 483 9.59 -1.42 33.92
N THR A 484 8.58 -1.35 34.78
CA THR A 484 8.37 -2.33 35.86
C THR A 484 6.94 -2.86 35.79
N ASP A 485 6.78 -4.17 35.80
CA ASP A 485 5.46 -4.79 35.94
C ASP A 485 5.10 -5.03 37.41
N ARG A 486 4.14 -4.22 37.90
CA ARG A 486 3.60 -4.29 39.26
C ARG A 486 2.13 -4.68 39.30
N GLY A 487 1.48 -4.87 38.16
CA GLY A 487 0.04 -5.12 38.06
C GLY A 487 -0.88 -3.97 38.49
N ASP A 488 -0.34 -2.75 38.67
CA ASP A 488 -1.10 -1.52 38.96
C ASP A 488 -0.92 -0.49 37.82
N GLY A 489 -0.76 -1.01 36.60
CA GLY A 489 -0.59 -0.27 35.37
C GLY A 489 0.84 -0.10 34.87
N PRO A 490 1.00 0.40 33.63
CA PRO A 490 2.29 0.56 32.98
C PRO A 490 3.07 1.71 33.62
N GLU A 491 4.05 1.37 34.46
CA GLU A 491 4.94 2.32 35.14
C GLU A 491 6.31 2.36 34.45
N LEU A 492 6.73 3.58 34.09
CA LEU A 492 8.03 3.88 33.53
C LEU A 492 8.87 4.64 34.57
N SER A 493 10.07 4.16 34.87
CA SER A 493 11.04 4.82 35.75
C SER A 493 12.20 5.40 34.94
N ILE A 494 12.66 6.60 35.30
CA ILE A 494 13.79 7.31 34.72
C ILE A 494 14.78 7.64 35.83
N PHE A 495 16.05 7.30 35.63
CA PHE A 495 17.15 7.61 36.55
C PHE A 495 18.27 8.36 35.83
N SER A 496 18.63 9.54 36.31
CA SER A 496 19.81 10.27 35.82
C SER A 496 21.05 9.84 36.60
N VAL A 497 22.06 9.34 35.90
CA VAL A 497 23.30 8.82 36.51
C VAL A 497 24.10 9.95 37.15
N SER A 498 24.18 11.12 36.50
CA SER A 498 24.98 12.24 37.01
C SER A 498 24.36 12.94 38.22
N THR A 499 23.03 13.00 38.29
CA THR A 499 22.32 13.67 39.39
C THR A 499 21.79 12.72 40.46
N GLU A 500 21.82 11.42 40.18
CA GLU A 500 21.23 10.35 40.99
C GLU A 500 19.74 10.60 41.33
N THR A 501 19.02 11.24 40.41
CA THR A 501 17.59 11.54 40.58
C THR A 501 16.74 10.50 39.87
N ARG A 502 15.65 10.07 40.54
CA ARG A 502 14.66 9.14 40.00
C ARG A 502 13.32 9.85 39.80
N GLN A 503 12.68 9.59 38.67
CA GLN A 503 11.31 9.99 38.35
C GLN A 503 10.53 8.78 37.84
N SER A 504 9.23 8.73 38.12
CA SER A 504 8.33 7.69 37.60
C SER A 504 7.12 8.33 36.92
N TYR A 505 6.67 7.73 35.83
CA TYR A 505 5.50 8.14 35.05
C TYR A 505 4.57 6.94 34.85
N PHE A 506 3.26 7.18 34.93
CA PHE A 506 2.26 6.21 34.47
C PHE A 506 1.92 6.50 33.01
N VAL A 507 1.86 5.46 32.20
CA VAL A 507 1.58 5.59 30.77
C VAL A 507 0.08 5.41 30.53
N ASN A 508 -0.59 6.38 29.91
CA ASN A 508 -1.98 6.20 29.52
C ASN A 508 -2.05 5.56 28.13
N ALA A 509 -2.49 4.30 28.09
CA ALA A 509 -2.72 3.55 26.85
C ALA A 509 -4.21 3.43 26.47
N SER A 510 -5.10 4.23 27.07
CA SER A 510 -6.55 4.18 26.79
C SER A 510 -6.92 5.02 25.56
N SER A 511 -7.72 4.46 24.65
CA SER A 511 -8.29 5.17 23.49
C SER A 511 -9.60 5.87 23.83
N ASP A 512 -10.21 6.51 22.83
CA ASP A 512 -11.59 7.00 22.85
C ASP A 512 -12.63 5.88 23.12
N GLU A 513 -13.75 6.28 23.73
CA GLU A 513 -14.80 5.36 24.18
C GLU A 513 -15.45 4.57 23.02
N GLU A 514 -15.52 5.15 21.83
CA GLU A 514 -16.10 4.51 20.64
C GLU A 514 -15.24 3.33 20.18
N THR A 515 -13.93 3.54 20.07
CA THR A 515 -12.98 2.50 19.67
C THR A 515 -12.93 1.35 20.69
N GLU A 516 -12.85 1.68 21.98
CA GLU A 516 -12.79 0.65 23.04
C GLU A 516 -14.09 -0.16 23.12
N GLU A 517 -15.26 0.48 22.97
CA GLU A 517 -16.54 -0.24 22.96
C GLU A 517 -16.68 -1.11 21.70
N GLY A 518 -16.25 -0.61 20.53
CA GLY A 518 -16.28 -1.37 19.28
C GLY A 518 -15.43 -2.64 19.33
N LEU A 519 -14.26 -2.59 19.99
CA LEU A 519 -13.40 -3.76 20.22
C LEU A 519 -14.06 -4.75 21.21
N ARG A 520 -14.69 -4.24 22.26
CA ARG A 520 -15.42 -5.06 23.23
C ARG A 520 -16.60 -5.80 22.61
N GLU A 521 -17.37 -5.12 21.75
CA GLU A 521 -18.47 -5.73 20.99
C GLU A 521 -17.97 -6.82 20.02
N ALA A 522 -16.75 -6.66 19.48
CA ALA A 522 -16.08 -7.67 18.67
C ALA A 522 -15.53 -8.87 19.48
N GLY A 523 -15.66 -8.85 20.82
CA GLY A 523 -15.18 -9.90 21.71
C GLY A 523 -13.69 -9.78 22.07
N ILE A 524 -13.07 -8.63 21.80
CA ILE A 524 -11.68 -8.32 22.15
C ILE A 524 -11.70 -7.52 23.45
N ASP A 525 -11.30 -8.15 24.56
CA ASP A 525 -11.25 -7.50 25.88
C ASP A 525 -9.87 -6.90 26.12
N LEU A 526 -9.83 -5.59 26.41
CA LEU A 526 -8.60 -4.83 26.61
C LEU A 526 -8.58 -4.23 28.02
N ASP A 527 -7.41 -4.25 28.66
CA ASP A 527 -7.17 -3.59 29.95
C ASP A 527 -6.03 -2.58 29.84
N PRO A 528 -6.27 -1.40 29.23
CA PRO A 528 -5.24 -0.38 29.08
C PRO A 528 -4.78 0.24 30.40
N ARG A 529 -5.49 -0.03 31.52
CA ARG A 529 -5.13 0.52 32.84
C ARG A 529 -4.14 -0.36 33.58
N ASN A 530 -4.23 -1.69 33.41
CA ASN A 530 -3.32 -2.65 34.03
C ASN A 530 -2.33 -3.26 33.03
N GLY A 531 -2.17 -2.64 31.86
CA GLY A 531 -1.23 -3.09 30.84
C GLY A 531 0.23 -3.09 31.30
N SER A 532 1.07 -3.83 30.58
CA SER A 532 2.51 -3.93 30.86
C SER A 532 3.32 -3.35 29.71
N ILE A 533 4.44 -2.67 30.01
CA ILE A 533 5.33 -2.14 28.98
C ILE A 533 6.31 -3.23 28.57
N THR A 534 6.36 -3.59 27.29
CA THR A 534 7.24 -4.67 26.80
C THR A 534 8.52 -4.15 26.16
N GLU A 535 8.50 -2.94 25.59
CA GLU A 535 9.62 -2.36 24.84
C GLU A 535 9.67 -0.85 25.05
N ILE A 536 10.87 -0.26 24.98
CA ILE A 536 11.10 1.17 25.21
C ILE A 536 12.14 1.66 24.20
N SER A 537 11.86 2.80 23.58
CA SER A 537 12.83 3.56 22.80
C SER A 537 12.78 5.03 23.20
N ALA A 538 13.94 5.66 23.41
CA ALA A 538 14.02 6.99 24.01
C ALA A 538 15.04 7.88 23.34
N ASP A 539 14.68 9.15 23.20
CA ASP A 539 15.62 10.21 22.81
C ASP A 539 15.77 11.23 23.96
N GLY A 540 16.44 12.35 23.68
CA GLY A 540 16.65 13.43 24.67
C GLY A 540 15.38 14.10 25.18
N ALA A 541 14.23 14.01 24.49
CA ALA A 541 13.03 14.79 24.77
C ALA A 541 11.75 13.96 24.98
N SER A 542 11.70 12.73 24.46
CA SER A 542 10.52 11.87 24.41
C SER A 542 10.90 10.40 24.59
N ILE A 543 9.89 9.59 24.91
CA ILE A 543 10.02 8.15 25.10
C ILE A 543 8.84 7.50 24.38
N ALA A 544 9.13 6.58 23.46
CA ALA A 544 8.15 5.71 22.85
C ALA A 544 8.15 4.37 23.58
N VAL A 545 6.97 3.87 23.93
CA VAL A 545 6.80 2.60 24.64
C VAL A 545 5.77 1.73 23.95
N THR A 546 6.04 0.42 23.92
CA THR A 546 5.05 -0.59 23.56
C THR A 546 4.32 -1.03 24.82
N VAL A 547 3.01 -0.78 24.88
CA VAL A 547 2.15 -1.18 26.01
C VAL A 547 1.27 -2.34 25.59
N ASP A 548 1.50 -3.51 26.18
CA ASP A 548 0.62 -4.67 26.08
C ASP A 548 -0.62 -4.45 26.95
N VAL A 549 -1.78 -4.36 26.31
CA VAL A 549 -3.09 -4.12 26.94
C VAL A 549 -3.96 -5.39 26.95
N GLY A 550 -3.35 -6.56 26.76
CA GLY A 550 -3.99 -7.87 26.83
C GLY A 550 -4.07 -8.55 25.46
N ALA A 551 -5.08 -8.21 24.66
CA ALA A 551 -5.28 -8.84 23.35
C ALA A 551 -4.44 -8.21 22.22
N MET A 552 -3.82 -7.06 22.47
CA MET A 552 -2.97 -6.33 21.52
C MET A 552 -2.03 -5.39 22.28
N ARG A 553 -1.05 -4.84 21.55
CA ARG A 553 -0.09 -3.84 22.00
C ARG A 553 -0.32 -2.51 21.30
N ARG A 554 0.00 -1.41 21.99
CA ARG A 554 -0.11 -0.04 21.47
C ARG A 554 1.21 0.71 21.63
N ILE A 555 1.53 1.56 20.67
CA ILE A 555 2.68 2.47 20.74
C ILE A 555 2.23 3.79 21.34
N VAL A 556 2.81 4.14 22.50
CA VAL A 556 2.52 5.37 23.23
C VAL A 556 3.77 6.24 23.26
N LEU A 557 3.65 7.50 22.85
CA LEU A 557 4.70 8.50 22.92
C LEU A 557 4.50 9.37 24.16
N ILE A 558 5.57 9.55 24.92
CA ILE A 558 5.59 10.28 26.18
C ILE A 558 6.54 11.46 26.04
N ASP A 559 6.09 12.66 26.39
CA ASP A 559 6.95 13.83 26.50
C ASP A 559 7.67 13.83 27.86
N ARG A 560 9.00 13.84 27.85
CA ARG A 560 9.83 13.78 29.08
C ARG A 560 9.72 15.03 29.95
N ILE A 561 9.32 16.17 29.37
CA ILE A 561 9.25 17.46 30.04
C ILE A 561 7.84 17.67 30.59
N MET A 562 6.82 17.41 29.78
CA MET A 562 5.41 17.63 30.12
C MET A 562 4.79 16.43 30.86
N GLY A 563 5.34 15.23 30.70
CA GLY A 563 4.79 13.99 31.25
C GLY A 563 3.46 13.57 30.61
N SER A 564 3.07 14.18 29.49
CA SER A 564 1.88 13.80 28.72
C SER A 564 2.19 12.58 27.85
N SER A 565 1.23 11.67 27.76
CA SER A 565 1.31 10.48 26.90
C SER A 565 0.21 10.52 25.83
N GLU A 566 0.55 10.08 24.62
CA GLU A 566 -0.34 10.04 23.46
C GLU A 566 -0.14 8.72 22.70
N ILE A 567 -1.23 8.09 22.26
CA ILE A 567 -1.17 6.88 21.43
C ILE A 567 -0.84 7.32 20.00
N ILE A 568 0.24 6.77 19.43
CA ILE A 568 0.67 7.09 18.06
C ILE A 568 0.21 6.02 17.07
N SER A 569 0.23 4.74 17.47
CA SER A 569 -0.29 3.66 16.64
C SER A 569 -1.80 3.76 16.48
N TRP A 570 -2.38 3.07 15.49
CA TRP A 570 -3.84 2.98 15.45
C TRP A 570 -4.35 2.09 16.60
N PRO A 571 -5.25 2.59 17.48
CA PRO A 571 -5.54 1.92 18.75
C PRO A 571 -6.31 0.60 18.62
N ALA A 572 -6.90 0.33 17.45
CA ALA A 572 -7.60 -0.91 17.13
C ALA A 572 -6.70 -2.02 16.57
N TRP A 573 -5.41 -1.73 16.38
CA TRP A 573 -4.46 -2.61 15.70
C TRP A 573 -3.22 -2.85 16.57
N ASP A 574 -2.72 -4.09 16.56
CA ASP A 574 -1.52 -4.47 17.31
C ASP A 574 -0.27 -3.80 16.72
N ALA A 575 0.55 -3.18 17.60
CA ALA A 575 1.72 -2.38 17.22
C ALA A 575 2.91 -2.60 18.18
N TRP A 576 4.13 -2.72 17.66
CA TRP A 576 5.34 -3.05 18.43
C TRP A 576 6.64 -2.58 17.75
N SER A 577 7.78 -2.87 18.36
CA SER A 577 9.15 -2.52 17.94
C SER A 577 9.36 -1.04 17.60
N PRO A 578 9.08 -0.10 18.52
CA PRO A 578 9.33 1.31 18.29
C PRO A 578 10.83 1.61 18.27
N HIS A 579 11.24 2.43 17.30
CA HIS A 579 12.55 3.07 17.30
C HIS A 579 12.41 4.58 17.13
N LEU A 580 12.76 5.31 18.19
CA LEU A 580 12.58 6.74 18.33
C LEU A 580 13.89 7.49 18.08
N THR A 581 13.80 8.56 17.30
CA THR A 581 14.84 9.58 17.14
C THR A 581 14.26 10.97 17.38
N ALA A 582 15.12 11.99 17.40
CA ALA A 582 14.73 13.39 17.58
C ALA A 582 13.62 13.86 16.62
N GLU A 583 13.59 13.34 15.39
CA GLU A 583 12.68 13.82 14.34
C GLU A 583 11.63 12.79 13.94
N LYS A 584 11.91 11.49 14.09
CA LYS A 584 11.10 10.41 13.52
C LYS A 584 10.92 9.27 14.52
N LEU A 585 9.79 8.58 14.42
CA LEU A 585 9.51 7.32 15.10
C LEU A 585 9.11 6.30 14.02
N VAL A 586 9.76 5.14 14.00
CA VAL A 586 9.31 3.99 13.21
C VAL A 586 8.85 2.87 14.13
N TYR A 587 7.85 2.10 13.69
CA TYR A 587 7.31 0.96 14.44
C TYR A 587 6.62 -0.02 13.49
N LEU A 588 6.33 -1.22 13.99
CA LEU A 588 5.57 -2.25 13.27
C LEU A 588 4.11 -2.21 13.68
N GLN A 589 3.21 -2.45 12.73
CA GLN A 589 1.80 -2.63 13.02
C GLN A 589 1.17 -3.65 12.07
N ILE A 590 0.23 -4.45 12.58
CA ILE A 590 -0.54 -5.36 11.71
C ILE A 590 -1.40 -4.59 10.72
N THR A 591 -1.58 -5.20 9.54
CA THR A 591 -2.31 -4.61 8.41
C THR A 591 -3.69 -5.21 8.21
N ALA A 592 -3.94 -6.37 8.82
CA ALA A 592 -5.19 -7.10 8.72
C ALA A 592 -5.43 -7.95 9.98
N TYR A 593 -6.68 -8.07 10.39
CA TYR A 593 -7.08 -8.81 11.58
C TYR A 593 -7.40 -10.24 11.18
N ALA A 594 -6.70 -11.22 11.75
CA ALA A 594 -6.93 -12.64 11.50
C ALA A 594 -7.63 -13.29 12.72
N PRO A 595 -8.95 -13.50 12.69
CA PRO A 595 -9.71 -14.03 13.84
C PRO A 595 -9.55 -15.54 14.07
N SER A 596 -8.51 -16.19 13.55
CA SER A 596 -8.29 -17.64 13.75
C SER A 596 -7.41 -17.90 14.97
N GLU A 597 -7.75 -18.91 15.76
CA GLU A 597 -6.96 -19.47 16.88
C GLU A 597 -5.57 -20.01 16.49
N ASP A 598 -5.12 -19.81 15.25
CA ASP A 598 -3.79 -20.18 14.78
C ASP A 598 -2.84 -18.99 14.98
N GLU A 599 -1.73 -19.24 15.68
CA GLU A 599 -0.66 -18.32 16.14
C GLU A 599 0.11 -17.58 15.01
N GLU A 600 -0.52 -17.24 13.89
CA GLU A 600 0.12 -16.62 12.72
C GLU A 600 -0.24 -15.12 12.54
N LEU A 601 -0.53 -14.41 13.62
CA LEU A 601 -0.84 -12.96 13.61
C LEU A 601 0.37 -12.10 13.20
N ASP A 602 1.59 -12.53 13.54
CA ASP A 602 2.84 -11.83 13.19
C ASP A 602 3.20 -11.92 11.70
N LYS A 603 2.43 -12.65 10.88
CA LYS A 603 2.78 -12.87 9.46
C LYS A 603 2.49 -11.69 8.52
N TYR A 604 1.72 -10.69 8.95
CA TYR A 604 1.29 -9.59 8.07
C TYR A 604 1.36 -8.24 8.78
N ASN A 605 2.57 -7.73 8.93
CA ASN A 605 2.84 -6.40 9.48
C ASN A 605 3.46 -5.48 8.44
N ASP A 606 3.27 -4.17 8.65
CA ASP A 606 3.93 -3.12 7.88
C ASP A 606 4.76 -2.23 8.80
N VAL A 607 5.79 -1.61 8.23
CA VAL A 607 6.60 -0.59 8.91
C VAL A 607 5.91 0.76 8.77
N TYR A 608 5.64 1.42 9.88
CA TYR A 608 5.03 2.75 9.94
C TYR A 608 6.06 3.80 10.31
N LEU A 609 5.91 4.99 9.74
CA LEU A 609 6.70 6.17 10.05
C LEU A 609 5.79 7.26 10.60
N PHE A 610 6.13 7.76 11.79
CA PHE A 610 5.56 8.96 12.37
C PHE A 610 6.60 10.10 12.34
N ASP A 611 6.30 11.16 11.59
CA ASP A 611 7.14 12.36 11.47
C ASP A 611 6.76 13.38 12.56
N ARG A 612 7.67 13.59 13.50
CA ARG A 612 7.45 14.47 14.66
C ARG A 612 7.53 15.95 14.30
N SER A 613 8.06 16.30 13.12
CA SER A 613 8.05 17.68 12.63
C SER A 613 6.65 18.13 12.18
N THR A 614 5.77 17.18 11.88
CA THR A 614 4.38 17.40 11.45
C THR A 614 3.41 16.56 12.29
N PRO A 615 3.28 16.82 13.60
CA PRO A 615 2.57 15.92 14.54
C PRO A 615 1.05 15.82 14.30
N ASN A 616 0.46 16.72 13.50
CA ASN A 616 -0.96 16.67 13.16
C ASN A 616 -1.28 15.72 11.99
N LEU A 617 -0.26 15.14 11.34
CA LEU A 617 -0.44 14.16 10.28
C LEU A 617 -0.39 12.75 10.88
N PRO A 618 -1.27 11.83 10.43
CA PRO A 618 -1.23 10.44 10.88
C PRO A 618 0.07 9.75 10.45
N PRO A 619 0.49 8.68 11.15
CA PRO A 619 1.59 7.83 10.72
C PRO A 619 1.36 7.29 9.29
N VAL A 620 2.44 7.19 8.53
CA VAL A 620 2.42 6.74 7.13
C VAL A 620 3.06 5.36 7.02
N PRO A 621 2.43 4.39 6.37
CA PRO A 621 3.06 3.10 6.09
C PRO A 621 4.20 3.26 5.06
N LEU A 622 5.38 2.74 5.38
CA LEU A 622 6.55 2.66 4.49
C LEU A 622 6.52 1.38 3.64
N THR A 623 5.94 0.31 4.18
CA THR A 623 5.67 -0.94 3.45
C THR A 623 4.17 -1.13 3.28
N SER A 624 3.74 -1.95 2.33
CA SER A 624 2.31 -2.13 2.06
C SER A 624 1.91 -3.58 1.81
N GLY A 625 1.31 -4.23 2.81
CA GLY A 625 0.54 -5.46 2.68
C GLY A 625 1.23 -6.59 1.91
N SER A 626 2.55 -6.66 1.96
CA SER A 626 3.32 -7.78 1.41
C SER A 626 3.06 -9.04 2.23
N ALA A 627 3.18 -10.22 1.62
CA ALA A 627 3.22 -11.49 2.35
C ALA A 627 4.55 -11.69 3.13
N SER A 628 5.22 -10.58 3.43
CA SER A 628 6.55 -10.52 4.02
C SER A 628 6.41 -10.00 5.44
N VAL A 629 7.17 -10.59 6.35
CA VAL A 629 7.21 -10.24 7.77
C VAL A 629 8.36 -9.29 8.01
N HIS A 630 8.05 -8.14 8.59
CA HIS A 630 9.04 -7.11 8.94
C HIS A 630 9.44 -7.24 10.41
N GLN A 631 10.70 -7.02 10.72
CA GLN A 631 11.25 -7.11 12.08
C GLN A 631 12.26 -5.98 12.32
N ASP A 632 12.35 -5.54 13.58
CA ASP A 632 13.32 -4.57 14.09
C ASP A 632 13.52 -3.32 13.22
N PRO A 633 12.47 -2.51 12.95
CA PRO A 633 12.64 -1.29 12.20
C PRO A 633 13.50 -0.28 12.97
N ARG A 634 14.47 0.32 12.28
CA ARG A 634 15.39 1.35 12.79
C ARG A 634 15.34 2.59 11.92
N VAL A 635 15.47 3.76 12.55
CA VAL A 635 15.68 5.03 11.85
C VAL A 635 17.18 5.20 11.67
N VAL A 636 17.60 5.43 10.44
CA VAL A 636 19.00 5.64 10.07
C VAL A 636 19.16 6.96 9.33
N SER A 637 20.40 7.43 9.16
CA SER A 637 20.73 8.72 8.54
C SER A 637 20.03 8.96 7.20
N ILE A 638 20.02 7.96 6.31
CA ILE A 638 19.39 8.06 4.99
C ILE A 638 17.88 7.77 4.99
N GLY A 639 17.31 7.24 6.08
CA GLY A 639 15.90 6.86 6.12
C GLY A 639 15.55 5.86 7.21
N ALA A 640 15.08 4.68 6.82
CA ALA A 640 14.71 3.59 7.74
C ALA A 640 15.23 2.24 7.25
N ALA A 641 15.50 1.32 8.16
CA ALA A 641 15.96 -0.03 7.85
C ALA A 641 15.18 -1.06 8.65
N TRP A 642 15.02 -2.26 8.13
CA TRP A 642 14.32 -3.37 8.80
C TRP A 642 14.77 -4.72 8.24
N LEU A 643 14.53 -5.77 9.00
CA LEU A 643 14.63 -7.15 8.51
C LEU A 643 13.31 -7.54 7.85
N VAL A 644 13.38 -8.20 6.69
CA VAL A 644 12.21 -8.70 5.97
C VAL A 644 12.36 -10.18 5.65
N THR A 645 11.34 -10.96 5.96
CA THR A 645 11.27 -12.39 5.67
C THR A 645 10.12 -12.65 4.72
N THR A 646 10.38 -13.20 3.53
CA THR A 646 9.35 -13.46 2.52
C THR A 646 9.06 -14.95 2.42
N GLY A 647 7.92 -15.40 2.97
CA GLY A 647 7.55 -16.81 2.97
C GLY A 647 8.49 -17.68 3.83
N ASP A 648 9.11 -18.69 3.21
CA ASP A 648 10.07 -19.61 3.85
C ASP A 648 11.54 -19.25 3.53
N ASP A 649 11.79 -18.10 2.88
CA ASP A 649 13.14 -17.64 2.55
C ASP A 649 13.86 -17.05 3.78
N ASP A 650 15.20 -17.03 3.74
CA ASP A 650 16.01 -16.41 4.80
C ASP A 650 15.70 -14.90 4.93
N PRO A 651 15.79 -14.32 6.14
CA PRO A 651 15.58 -12.89 6.34
C PRO A 651 16.58 -12.08 5.50
N VAL A 652 16.16 -10.90 5.05
CA VAL A 652 17.01 -9.96 4.32
C VAL A 652 16.94 -8.61 5.00
N LEU A 653 18.07 -7.94 5.09
CA LEU A 653 18.14 -6.60 5.65
C LEU A 653 17.92 -5.56 4.54
N GLU A 654 16.80 -4.85 4.62
CA GLU A 654 16.43 -3.80 3.68
C GLU A 654 16.63 -2.41 4.27
N ILE A 655 17.05 -1.47 3.43
CA ILE A 655 17.09 -0.05 3.76
C ILE A 655 16.19 0.71 2.79
N TYR A 656 15.35 1.57 3.35
CA TYR A 656 14.48 2.52 2.66
C TYR A 656 15.08 3.92 2.71
N ASP A 657 15.44 4.44 1.55
CA ASP A 657 15.99 5.79 1.38
C ASP A 657 14.86 6.84 1.38
N MET A 658 14.91 7.76 2.34
CA MET A 658 13.96 8.87 2.46
C MET A 658 14.44 10.16 1.81
N GLU A 659 15.74 10.27 1.48
CA GLU A 659 16.35 11.49 0.92
C GLU A 659 16.33 11.49 -0.60
N ASP A 660 16.70 10.36 -1.22
CA ASP A 660 16.84 10.24 -2.67
C ASP A 660 15.79 9.28 -3.26
N PRO A 661 14.71 9.80 -3.88
CA PRO A 661 13.61 8.96 -4.36
C PRO A 661 13.92 8.19 -5.66
N PHE A 662 15.12 8.35 -6.25
CA PHE A 662 15.49 7.77 -7.53
C PHE A 662 16.91 7.20 -7.53
N GLU A 663 17.00 5.96 -8.00
CA GLU A 663 18.25 5.26 -8.23
C GLU A 663 19.16 6.01 -9.24
N PRO A 664 20.50 5.94 -9.12
CA PRO A 664 21.41 6.65 -10.03
C PRO A 664 21.20 6.31 -11.51
N TYR A 665 20.86 5.05 -11.83
CA TYR A 665 20.62 4.64 -13.21
C TYR A 665 19.31 5.24 -13.77
N SER A 666 18.24 5.26 -12.97
CA SER A 666 16.95 5.85 -13.33
C SER A 666 17.07 7.36 -13.50
N ARG A 667 17.85 8.04 -12.66
CA ARG A 667 18.18 9.46 -12.82
C ARG A 667 18.80 9.75 -14.19
N ILE A 668 19.74 8.92 -14.65
CA ILE A 668 20.37 9.06 -15.98
C ILE A 668 19.33 8.83 -17.10
N LEU A 669 18.48 7.81 -16.97
CA LEU A 669 17.43 7.51 -17.96
C LEU A 669 16.40 8.63 -18.06
N LEU A 670 15.96 9.19 -16.93
CA LEU A 670 15.03 10.32 -16.88
C LEU A 670 15.64 11.59 -17.50
N GLN A 671 16.90 11.88 -17.19
CA GLN A 671 17.63 12.97 -17.83
C GLN A 671 17.74 12.78 -19.35
N ALA A 672 18.09 11.56 -19.81
CA ALA A 672 18.15 11.24 -21.23
C ALA A 672 16.79 11.40 -21.91
N ALA A 673 15.70 10.98 -21.25
CA ALA A 673 14.35 11.14 -21.76
C ALA A 673 13.96 12.62 -21.91
N VAL A 674 14.26 13.47 -20.92
CA VAL A 674 14.04 14.93 -21.01
C VAL A 674 14.81 15.53 -22.20
N VAL A 675 16.08 15.16 -22.37
CA VAL A 675 16.92 15.64 -23.48
C VAL A 675 16.38 15.18 -24.85
N ILE A 676 15.83 13.96 -24.95
CA ILE A 676 15.25 13.42 -26.19
C ILE A 676 13.86 14.04 -26.48
N LEU A 677 13.08 14.38 -25.45
CA LEU A 677 11.74 14.93 -25.60
C LEU A 677 11.76 16.30 -26.31
N VAL A 678 12.74 17.15 -26.00
CA VAL A 678 12.88 18.50 -26.57
C VAL A 678 12.98 18.50 -28.10
N PRO A 679 13.93 17.79 -28.75
CA PRO A 679 14.00 17.75 -30.20
C PRO A 679 12.80 17.03 -30.82
N LEU A 680 12.23 16.01 -30.16
CA LEU A 680 11.00 15.36 -30.64
C LEU A 680 9.82 16.33 -30.68
N LEU A 681 9.63 17.15 -29.64
CA LEU A 681 8.59 18.19 -29.59
C LEU A 681 8.83 19.28 -30.64
N MET A 682 10.08 19.69 -30.87
CA MET A 682 10.41 20.62 -31.96
C MET A 682 10.10 20.04 -33.34
N VAL A 683 10.48 18.80 -33.61
CA VAL A 683 10.15 18.12 -34.87
C VAL A 683 8.64 17.99 -35.02
N TRP A 684 7.93 17.62 -33.96
CA TRP A 684 6.48 17.47 -33.96
C TRP A 684 5.76 18.80 -34.23
N THR A 685 6.21 19.89 -33.62
CA THR A 685 5.63 21.23 -33.86
C THR A 685 5.86 21.69 -35.30
N VAL A 686 7.06 21.50 -35.86
CA VAL A 686 7.38 21.82 -37.26
C VAL A 686 6.53 20.96 -38.22
N GLN A 687 6.40 19.66 -37.98
CA GLN A 687 5.55 18.76 -38.76
C GLN A 687 4.09 19.18 -38.69
N THR A 688 3.61 19.57 -37.50
CA THR A 688 2.23 20.02 -37.31
C THR A 688 1.95 21.31 -38.08
N ALA A 689 2.91 22.25 -38.09
CA ALA A 689 2.80 23.50 -38.85
C ALA A 689 2.86 23.29 -40.38
N THR A 690 3.68 22.36 -40.86
CA THR A 690 3.81 22.07 -42.30
C THR A 690 2.64 21.27 -42.85
N GLU A 691 2.17 20.25 -42.12
CA GLU A 691 0.96 19.48 -42.49
C GLU A 691 -0.30 20.36 -42.46
N GLY A 692 -0.40 21.28 -41.50
CA GLY A 692 -1.48 22.28 -41.44
C GLY A 692 -1.52 23.22 -42.65
N ARG A 693 -0.35 23.70 -43.12
CA ARG A 693 -0.24 24.53 -44.33
C ARG A 693 -0.57 23.76 -45.61
N ASN A 694 -0.15 22.50 -45.72
CA ASN A 694 -0.45 21.67 -46.89
C ASN A 694 -1.96 21.36 -47.00
N ASN A 695 -2.64 21.14 -45.86
CA ASN A 695 -4.09 20.96 -45.86
C ASN A 695 -4.82 22.24 -46.29
N GLN A 696 -4.45 23.41 -45.75
CA GLN A 696 -5.01 24.71 -46.20
C GLN A 696 -4.75 25.00 -47.68
N ALA A 697 -3.54 24.69 -48.18
CA ALA A 697 -3.21 24.85 -49.59
C ALA A 697 -4.07 23.92 -50.48
N SER A 698 -4.31 22.68 -50.04
CA SER A 698 -5.16 21.71 -50.76
C SER A 698 -6.65 22.09 -50.75
N GLU A 699 -7.15 22.69 -49.65
CA GLU A 699 -8.51 23.24 -49.59
C GLU A 699 -8.65 24.47 -50.49
N SER A 700 -7.64 25.36 -50.53
CA SER A 700 -7.66 26.54 -51.41
C SER A 700 -7.48 26.22 -52.90
N ALA A 701 -6.95 25.03 -53.25
CA ALA A 701 -6.82 24.56 -54.63
C ALA A 701 -8.05 23.76 -55.11
N ASN A 702 -8.94 23.37 -54.18
CA ASN A 702 -10.21 22.71 -54.45
C ASN A 702 -11.42 23.67 -54.42
N ILE A 703 -11.16 24.97 -54.21
CA ILE A 703 -12.08 26.09 -54.43
C ILE A 703 -11.69 26.73 -55.76
#